data_AF-A0A358A3H0-F1
#
_entry.id   AF-A0A358A3H0-F1
#
_cell.length_a   1.000
_cell.length_b   1.000
_cell.length_c   1.000
_cell.angle_alpha   90.00
_cell.angle_beta   90.00
_cell.angle_gamma   90.00
#
_symmetry.space_group_name_H-M   'P 1'
#
loop_
_entity.id
_entity.type
_entity.pdbx_description
1 polymer ?
#
loop_
_entity_poly.entity_id
_entity_poly.type
_entity_poly.pdbx_seq_one_letter_code
_entity_poly.pdbx_strand_id
1 'polypeptide(L)'
;MSDLHSLSGNDLFALARARRDEAFGSVVTYSPKVFIPLTMLCRDKCGYCTFAQPPARLDTPYIGPDDVLAIARKGAEMGCHEALFTLGEKPELRYPVARDWLNRHGYDSTVHYVAAMAQLVLDETGLLPHGNTGAMNRDELTLLRPVTPSQGMMLESLRSDLDAHRSAPDKVPARRLEALEWAGELQIPYTTGILVGIGENRADRIEALEAIAASHHRHGHVQEVIVQNFLPKAGTAMHNAEPCPRNDYLDAIALARMILPLDVHVQAPPNLSDDFGDLLDAGVSDWGGVSPVTADHVNPERPWPDLDRLREVSEAKGHTLVPRLTVHPAFACEPERWLDPALHFPVADRSDSDGYARDDAGSVWPERTMERAKVNDGAEFELTGTISSQWYVGTGADPESLIPGEPFATGAVKEVLDGVRAGQDVAFDEILTLFRARGREVAAVAQVADELRQEIVGDAVTWVANRNINYTNVCTFKCRFCGFSKGPLSLNLRGTPYLLELGDIADRTIEAAGAGATEVCLQGGIHPNFDGNYYIDVARAVHEAVPGMHIHGFTALEVTEGAKRNQEPLADYLTRLKEAGQKSLPGTAAEILHDDVRATLCPDKINTEEWLEAHRIAHSVGLGSNVTIMFGSIERPEHWVHHLLRTRALQEETGGFTEFVGLPFVHMASPIYLQKKARRGPTFREVILMHAVARIAYRGRIDNIQGSWVKLGFDSITQLLQSGANDLGGTLMDENISRAAGADHGTEVTVEDFHRIVEPLGRTLVQRTTLYGRPKLSSLPLEPTRRSRISIPVAGA
;
A
#
# COMPACT_ATOMS: atom_id res chain seq x y z
N MET A 1 -28.04 26.81 -4.17
CA MET A 1 -28.33 26.79 -2.72
C MET A 1 -29.76 27.21 -2.40
N SER A 2 -30.37 28.24 -3.02
CA SER A 2 -31.76 28.65 -2.69
C SER A 2 -32.84 27.57 -2.90
N ASP A 3 -32.57 26.53 -3.70
CA ASP A 3 -33.48 25.39 -3.96
C ASP A 3 -33.28 24.17 -3.04
N LEU A 4 -32.25 24.14 -2.18
CA LEU A 4 -32.04 23.01 -1.24
C LEU A 4 -33.06 23.01 -0.08
N HIS A 5 -33.66 24.17 0.19
CA HIS A 5 -34.75 24.28 1.16
C HIS A 5 -36.07 23.69 0.66
N SER A 6 -36.26 23.57 -0.66
CA SER A 6 -37.48 23.06 -1.31
C SER A 6 -37.38 21.61 -1.78
N LEU A 7 -36.16 21.13 -2.09
CA LEU A 7 -35.91 19.74 -2.47
C LEU A 7 -36.06 18.78 -1.27
N SER A 8 -36.81 17.70 -1.45
CA SER A 8 -37.02 16.65 -0.43
C SER A 8 -37.32 15.31 -1.10
N GLY A 9 -37.14 14.21 -0.36
CA GLY A 9 -37.49 12.87 -0.82
C GLY A 9 -36.63 12.36 -1.98
N ASN A 10 -37.23 11.62 -2.91
CA ASN A 10 -36.51 10.85 -3.93
C ASN A 10 -35.64 11.69 -4.88
N ASP A 11 -36.06 12.92 -5.20
CA ASP A 11 -35.29 13.80 -6.08
C ASP A 11 -33.99 14.25 -5.41
N LEU A 12 -34.05 14.57 -4.11
CA LEU A 12 -32.88 14.90 -3.30
C LEU A 12 -31.93 13.70 -3.19
N PHE A 13 -32.48 12.50 -2.99
CA PHE A 13 -31.69 11.26 -2.88
C PHE A 13 -30.96 10.94 -4.19
N ALA A 14 -31.63 11.10 -5.34
CA ALA A 14 -31.02 10.89 -6.65
C ALA A 14 -29.85 11.85 -6.90
N LEU A 15 -30.00 13.13 -6.54
CA LEU A 15 -28.93 14.12 -6.64
C LEU A 15 -27.77 13.81 -5.69
N ALA A 16 -28.07 13.43 -4.44
CA ALA A 16 -27.05 13.06 -3.47
C ALA A 16 -26.24 11.83 -3.91
N ARG A 17 -26.90 10.80 -4.47
CA ARG A 17 -26.22 9.64 -5.06
C ARG A 17 -25.29 10.04 -6.19
N ALA A 18 -25.80 10.78 -7.18
CA ALA A 18 -25.00 11.20 -8.34
C ALA A 18 -23.76 12.00 -7.90
N ARG A 19 -23.92 12.87 -6.89
CA ARG A 19 -22.83 13.66 -6.32
C ARG A 19 -21.82 12.82 -5.55
N ARG A 20 -22.26 11.75 -4.88
CA ARG A 20 -21.37 10.77 -4.21
C ARG A 20 -20.61 9.94 -5.24
N ASP A 21 -21.28 9.47 -6.29
CA ASP A 21 -20.66 8.69 -7.36
C ASP A 21 -19.65 9.52 -8.17
N GLU A 22 -19.88 10.82 -8.37
CA GLU A 22 -18.92 11.75 -8.97
C GLU A 22 -17.62 11.86 -8.16
N ALA A 23 -17.74 11.92 -6.83
CA ALA A 23 -16.60 12.13 -5.95
C ALA A 23 -15.84 10.84 -5.61
N PHE A 24 -16.55 9.73 -5.41
CA PHE A 24 -15.99 8.49 -4.84
C PHE A 24 -16.17 7.27 -5.75
N GLY A 25 -16.84 7.41 -6.90
CA GLY A 25 -17.08 6.31 -7.84
C GLY A 25 -17.89 5.18 -7.19
N SER A 26 -17.44 3.95 -7.44
CA SER A 26 -18.03 2.73 -6.88
C SER A 26 -17.53 2.43 -5.45
N VAL A 27 -16.60 3.20 -4.89
CA VAL A 27 -16.00 2.90 -3.59
C VAL A 27 -16.88 3.39 -2.44
N VAL A 28 -17.15 2.50 -1.49
CA VAL A 28 -17.72 2.83 -0.18
C VAL A 28 -16.74 2.33 0.89
N THR A 29 -16.37 3.21 1.80
CA THR A 29 -15.34 2.93 2.79
C THR A 29 -15.90 2.51 4.14
N TYR A 30 -15.07 1.85 4.94
CA TYR A 30 -15.32 1.61 6.36
C TYR A 30 -13.98 1.54 7.10
N SER A 31 -13.97 1.83 8.40
CA SER A 31 -12.75 1.69 9.23
C SER A 31 -12.84 0.43 10.09
N PRO A 32 -12.02 -0.62 9.85
CA PRO A 32 -11.85 -1.73 10.77
C PRO A 32 -11.24 -1.22 12.07
N LYS A 33 -12.01 -1.19 13.16
CA LYS A 33 -11.56 -0.57 14.42
C LYS A 33 -11.79 -1.42 15.66
N VAL A 34 -11.08 -1.06 16.72
CA VAL A 34 -11.50 -1.32 18.10
C VAL A 34 -11.98 -0.05 18.78
N PHE A 35 -12.93 -0.23 19.68
CA PHE A 35 -13.49 0.84 20.48
C PHE A 35 -12.89 0.77 21.89
N ILE A 36 -12.17 1.83 22.30
CA ILE A 36 -11.50 1.91 23.61
C ILE A 36 -12.24 2.96 24.45
N PRO A 37 -13.15 2.56 25.35
CA PRO A 37 -13.91 3.48 26.21
C PRO A 37 -13.06 3.90 27.41
N LEU A 38 -12.08 4.78 27.18
CA LEU A 38 -11.03 5.12 28.16
C LEU A 38 -11.61 5.58 29.51
N THR A 39 -12.72 6.31 29.46
CA THR A 39 -13.54 6.59 30.63
C THR A 39 -14.99 6.80 30.24
N MET A 40 -15.90 6.26 31.05
CA MET A 40 -17.33 6.54 30.95
C MET A 40 -17.74 7.72 31.86
N LEU A 41 -16.81 8.36 32.58
CA LEU A 41 -17.10 9.57 33.32
C LEU A 41 -17.15 10.76 32.35
N CYS A 42 -18.15 11.64 32.53
CA CYS A 42 -18.29 12.85 31.74
C CYS A 42 -18.73 14.04 32.60
N ARG A 43 -18.21 15.23 32.30
CA ARG A 43 -18.70 16.48 32.89
C ARG A 43 -20.12 16.78 32.43
N ASP A 44 -20.43 16.54 31.17
CA ASP A 44 -21.74 16.77 30.57
C ASP A 44 -22.81 15.78 31.07
N LYS A 45 -24.07 16.20 30.99
CA LYS A 45 -25.27 15.37 31.14
C LYS A 45 -26.18 15.57 29.93
N CYS A 46 -25.79 14.97 28.80
CA CYS A 46 -26.62 15.00 27.60
C CYS A 46 -27.88 14.16 27.81
N GLY A 47 -29.04 14.68 27.40
CA GLY A 47 -30.35 14.06 27.62
C GLY A 47 -30.52 12.71 26.93
N TYR A 48 -29.76 12.45 25.86
CA TYR A 48 -29.79 11.23 25.05
C TYR A 48 -28.68 10.21 25.38
N CYS A 49 -27.69 10.58 26.19
CA CYS A 49 -26.44 9.81 26.29
C CYS A 49 -26.51 8.71 27.37
N THR A 50 -26.30 7.46 26.97
CA THR A 50 -26.13 6.29 27.87
C THR A 50 -24.67 5.98 28.18
N PHE A 51 -23.74 6.46 27.36
CA PHE A 51 -22.31 6.20 27.53
C PHE A 51 -21.77 6.82 28.83
N ALA A 52 -22.20 8.03 29.17
CA ALA A 52 -21.77 8.71 30.37
C ALA A 52 -22.41 8.10 31.64
N GLN A 53 -21.58 7.61 32.55
CA GLN A 53 -22.00 6.98 33.80
C GLN A 53 -21.50 7.77 35.02
N PRO A 54 -22.26 7.77 36.14
CA PRO A 54 -21.77 8.32 37.39
C PRO A 54 -20.72 7.39 38.02
N PRO A 55 -19.79 7.91 38.86
CA PRO A 55 -18.75 7.10 39.50
C PRO A 55 -19.26 5.88 40.27
N ALA A 56 -20.45 5.96 40.86
CA ALA A 56 -21.04 4.86 41.63
C ALA A 56 -21.41 3.61 40.79
N ARG A 57 -21.35 3.70 39.46
CA ARG A 57 -21.62 2.58 38.53
C ARG A 57 -20.36 2.03 37.88
N LEU A 58 -19.19 2.57 38.21
CA LEU A 58 -17.92 2.19 37.62
C LEU A 58 -16.98 1.61 38.69
N ASP A 59 -16.29 0.53 38.35
CA ASP A 59 -15.28 -0.05 39.24
C ASP A 59 -14.03 0.84 39.34
N THR A 60 -13.65 1.47 38.21
CA THR A 60 -12.53 2.41 38.11
C THR A 60 -12.93 3.64 37.28
N PRO A 61 -12.40 4.85 37.61
CA PRO A 61 -12.63 6.07 36.82
C PRO A 61 -12.12 5.97 35.37
N TYR A 62 -11.03 5.25 35.14
CA TYR A 62 -10.43 5.01 33.82
C TYR A 62 -10.01 3.55 33.69
N ILE A 63 -10.11 2.98 32.48
CA ILE A 63 -9.50 1.68 32.18
C ILE A 63 -7.98 1.80 32.19
N GLY A 64 -7.30 0.75 32.69
CA GLY A 64 -5.85 0.76 32.86
C GLY A 64 -5.09 0.46 31.56
N PRO A 65 -3.76 0.69 31.52
CA PRO A 65 -2.93 0.44 30.35
C PRO A 65 -2.98 -1.00 29.83
N ASP A 66 -3.02 -1.99 30.73
CA ASP A 66 -3.07 -3.40 30.37
C ASP A 66 -4.38 -3.78 29.66
N ASP A 67 -5.52 -3.23 30.11
CA ASP A 67 -6.82 -3.45 29.50
C ASP A 67 -6.92 -2.75 28.13
N VAL A 68 -6.40 -1.53 28.04
CA VAL A 68 -6.28 -0.78 26.78
C VAL A 68 -5.48 -1.60 25.76
N LEU A 69 -4.32 -2.12 26.17
CA LEU A 69 -3.50 -2.98 25.32
C LEU A 69 -4.20 -4.29 24.97
N ALA A 70 -4.89 -4.93 25.92
CA ALA A 70 -5.60 -6.18 25.64
C ALA A 70 -6.67 -5.99 24.54
N ILE A 71 -7.43 -4.91 24.59
CA ILE A 71 -8.40 -4.55 23.55
C ILE A 71 -7.69 -4.29 22.22
N ALA A 72 -6.64 -3.46 22.22
CA ALA A 72 -5.91 -3.10 21.01
C ALA A 72 -5.22 -4.31 20.35
N ARG A 73 -4.62 -5.21 21.13
CA ARG A 73 -3.99 -6.44 20.65
C ARG A 73 -5.01 -7.34 19.97
N LYS A 74 -6.17 -7.56 20.59
CA LYS A 74 -7.27 -8.32 20.00
C LYS A 74 -7.78 -7.67 18.70
N GLY A 75 -7.79 -6.34 18.64
CA GLY A 75 -8.07 -5.58 17.41
C GLY A 75 -7.08 -5.87 16.29
N ALA A 76 -5.79 -5.74 16.58
CA ALA A 76 -4.72 -5.98 15.63
C ALA A 76 -4.72 -7.43 15.11
N GLU A 77 -5.01 -8.41 15.98
CA GLU A 77 -5.17 -9.82 15.63
C GLU A 77 -6.34 -10.09 14.68
N MET A 78 -7.39 -9.27 14.77
CA MET A 78 -8.58 -9.35 13.91
C MET A 78 -8.50 -8.43 12.67
N GLY A 79 -7.31 -7.89 12.37
CA GLY A 79 -7.09 -7.04 11.19
C GLY A 79 -7.65 -5.62 11.31
N CYS A 80 -7.86 -5.10 12.53
CA CYS A 80 -8.21 -3.69 12.70
C CYS A 80 -7.04 -2.77 12.31
N HIS A 81 -7.35 -1.57 11.82
CA HIS A 81 -6.36 -0.52 11.55
C HIS A 81 -6.48 0.66 12.52
N GLU A 82 -7.67 0.88 13.09
CA GLU A 82 -7.97 2.01 13.96
C GLU A 82 -8.17 1.58 15.42
N ALA A 83 -7.65 2.40 16.34
CA ALA A 83 -8.03 2.38 17.75
C ALA A 83 -8.80 3.66 18.09
N LEU A 84 -10.12 3.55 18.16
CA LEU A 84 -10.97 4.69 18.50
C LEU A 84 -11.02 4.88 20.00
N PHE A 85 -10.35 5.94 20.48
CA PHE A 85 -10.47 6.40 21.85
C PHE A 85 -11.76 7.21 22.00
N THR A 86 -12.62 6.74 22.89
CA THR A 86 -13.86 7.43 23.24
C THR A 86 -13.93 7.64 24.75
N LEU A 87 -14.45 8.79 25.13
CA LEU A 87 -14.48 9.22 26.51
C LEU A 87 -15.52 10.32 26.73
N GLY A 88 -15.89 10.50 28.00
CA GLY A 88 -16.59 11.71 28.41
C GLY A 88 -15.64 12.91 28.48
N GLU A 89 -16.21 14.11 28.32
CA GLU A 89 -15.46 15.37 28.30
C GLU A 89 -15.12 15.82 29.71
N LYS A 90 -13.83 16.08 29.95
CA LYS A 90 -13.25 16.68 31.16
C LYS A 90 -13.86 16.20 32.49
N PRO A 91 -14.01 14.88 32.71
CA PRO A 91 -14.62 14.35 33.95
C PRO A 91 -13.95 14.83 35.23
N GLU A 92 -12.64 15.12 35.20
CA GLU A 92 -11.83 15.63 36.30
C GLU A 92 -12.32 16.99 36.85
N LEU A 93 -13.03 17.78 36.04
CA LEU A 93 -13.61 19.05 36.48
C LEU A 93 -14.90 18.87 37.28
N ARG A 94 -15.58 17.73 37.13
CA ARG A 94 -16.83 17.42 37.83
C ARG A 94 -16.65 16.42 38.96
N TYR A 95 -15.78 15.43 38.78
CA TYR A 95 -15.62 14.31 39.70
C TYR A 95 -14.23 14.33 40.33
N PRO A 96 -14.12 14.61 41.65
CA PRO A 96 -12.84 14.56 42.36
C PRO A 96 -12.12 13.21 42.20
N VAL A 97 -12.87 12.10 42.18
CA VAL A 97 -12.30 10.75 42.00
C VAL A 97 -11.55 10.60 40.66
N ALA A 98 -12.00 11.27 39.60
CA ALA A 98 -11.30 11.24 38.32
C ALA A 98 -9.99 12.03 38.39
N ARG A 99 -10.01 13.22 38.99
CA ARG A 99 -8.82 14.05 39.21
C ARG A 99 -7.79 13.36 40.13
N ASP A 100 -8.26 12.77 41.23
CA ASP A 100 -7.40 12.08 42.19
C ASP A 100 -6.82 10.79 41.59
N TRP A 101 -7.54 10.14 40.66
CA TRP A 101 -6.99 9.04 39.89
C TRP A 101 -5.88 9.51 38.95
N LEU A 102 -6.13 10.55 38.14
CA LEU A 102 -5.13 11.10 37.21
C LEU A 102 -3.85 11.54 37.94
N ASN A 103 -3.97 12.29 39.03
CA ASN A 103 -2.85 12.74 39.85
C ASN A 103 -2.02 11.57 40.40
N ARG A 104 -2.66 10.49 40.86
CA ARG A 104 -1.97 9.30 41.37
C ARG A 104 -1.21 8.53 40.30
N HIS A 105 -1.65 8.64 39.04
CA HIS A 105 -1.01 7.99 37.89
C HIS A 105 -0.10 8.95 37.11
N GLY A 106 0.10 10.18 37.59
CA GLY A 106 1.03 11.15 37.02
C GLY A 106 0.52 11.89 35.78
N TYR A 107 -0.79 12.03 35.62
CA TYR A 107 -1.39 12.75 34.49
C TYR A 107 -2.08 14.04 34.95
N ASP A 108 -1.85 15.14 34.21
CA ASP A 108 -2.41 16.45 34.54
C ASP A 108 -3.89 16.60 34.13
N SER A 109 -4.32 15.87 33.10
CA SER A 109 -5.69 15.89 32.60
C SER A 109 -6.07 14.58 31.91
N THR A 110 -7.36 14.42 31.62
CA THR A 110 -7.84 13.29 30.83
C THR A 110 -7.16 13.21 29.46
N VAL A 111 -6.90 14.36 28.81
CA VAL A 111 -6.24 14.41 27.49
C VAL A 111 -4.79 13.94 27.56
N HIS A 112 -4.06 14.25 28.65
CA HIS A 112 -2.72 13.70 28.86
C HIS A 112 -2.74 12.18 28.99
N TYR A 113 -3.78 11.62 29.62
CA TYR A 113 -3.92 10.18 29.70
C TYR A 113 -4.27 9.55 28.34
N VAL A 114 -5.14 10.18 27.55
CA VAL A 114 -5.42 9.76 26.17
C VAL A 114 -4.15 9.75 25.34
N ALA A 115 -3.31 10.79 25.42
CA ALA A 115 -2.05 10.87 24.69
C ALA A 115 -1.12 9.68 25.02
N ALA A 116 -0.98 9.37 26.32
CA ALA A 116 -0.16 8.25 26.77
C ALA A 116 -0.68 6.89 26.29
N MET A 117 -2.00 6.69 26.31
CA MET A 117 -2.62 5.44 25.86
C MET A 117 -2.63 5.31 24.34
N ALA A 118 -2.81 6.40 23.61
CA ALA A 118 -2.69 6.44 22.15
C ALA A 118 -1.26 6.06 21.71
N GLN A 119 -0.24 6.65 22.34
CA GLN A 119 1.16 6.28 22.10
C GLN A 119 1.41 4.79 22.40
N LEU A 120 0.92 4.30 23.55
CA LEU A 120 1.07 2.91 23.95
C LEU A 120 0.45 1.94 22.91
N VAL A 121 -0.75 2.26 22.42
CA VAL A 121 -1.43 1.47 21.39
C VAL A 121 -0.65 1.49 20.07
N LEU A 122 -0.18 2.66 19.65
CA LEU A 122 0.62 2.83 18.44
C LEU A 122 1.92 2.01 18.50
N ASP A 123 2.65 2.05 19.63
CA ASP A 123 3.94 1.38 19.76
C ASP A 123 3.81 -0.15 19.89
N GLU A 124 2.80 -0.63 20.62
CA GLU A 124 2.68 -2.05 20.93
C GLU A 124 1.84 -2.83 19.93
N THR A 125 0.90 -2.17 19.26
CA THR A 125 -0.07 -2.82 18.35
C THR A 125 -0.06 -2.22 16.96
N GLY A 126 0.57 -1.07 16.79
CA GLY A 126 0.55 -0.29 15.56
C GLY A 126 -0.76 0.43 15.32
N LEU A 127 -1.90 -0.01 15.90
CA LEU A 127 -3.24 0.52 15.63
C LEU A 127 -3.21 2.05 15.63
N LEU A 128 -3.75 2.67 14.58
CA LEU A 128 -3.71 4.11 14.40
C LEU A 128 -4.76 4.75 15.31
N PRO A 129 -4.36 5.56 16.31
CA PRO A 129 -5.32 6.10 17.26
C PRO A 129 -6.18 7.21 16.65
N HIS A 130 -7.50 7.12 16.88
CA HIS A 130 -8.43 8.22 16.65
C HIS A 130 -8.83 8.83 18.00
N GLY A 131 -8.57 10.13 18.18
CA GLY A 131 -8.96 10.83 19.40
C GLY A 131 -10.36 11.45 19.31
N ASN A 132 -11.41 10.75 19.77
CA ASN A 132 -12.76 11.32 19.91
C ASN A 132 -12.97 11.83 21.34
N THR A 133 -12.31 12.93 21.66
CA THR A 133 -12.17 13.46 23.03
C THR A 133 -13.07 14.66 23.32
N GLY A 134 -13.91 15.05 22.36
CA GLY A 134 -14.86 16.15 22.52
C GLY A 134 -14.26 17.53 22.25
N ALA A 135 -14.84 18.57 22.86
CA ALA A 135 -14.45 19.95 22.59
C ALA A 135 -13.13 20.32 23.31
N MET A 136 -12.01 20.02 22.65
CA MET A 136 -10.65 20.34 23.09
C MET A 136 -10.27 21.79 22.81
N ASN A 137 -9.38 22.33 23.64
CA ASN A 137 -8.69 23.58 23.33
C ASN A 137 -7.49 23.35 22.39
N ARG A 138 -6.91 24.45 21.89
CA ARG A 138 -5.77 24.41 20.95
C ARG A 138 -4.56 23.64 21.48
N ASP A 139 -4.22 23.77 22.76
CA ASP A 139 -3.08 23.06 23.36
C ASP A 139 -3.38 21.56 23.52
N GLU A 140 -4.62 21.21 23.86
CA GLU A 140 -5.10 19.82 23.95
C GLU A 140 -5.09 19.13 22.57
N LEU A 141 -5.53 19.82 21.51
CA LEU A 141 -5.45 19.34 20.11
C LEU A 141 -3.99 19.10 19.69
N THR A 142 -3.11 20.06 20.02
CA THR A 142 -1.67 20.00 19.72
C THR A 142 -1.00 18.83 20.44
N LEU A 143 -1.37 18.57 21.70
CA LEU A 143 -0.82 17.47 22.50
C LEU A 143 -1.10 16.09 21.87
N LEU A 144 -2.28 15.89 21.27
CA LEU A 144 -2.64 14.62 20.65
C LEU A 144 -2.09 14.45 19.22
N ARG A 145 -1.75 15.55 18.53
CA ARG A 145 -1.34 15.52 17.12
C ARG A 145 -0.20 14.52 16.81
N PRO A 146 0.86 14.36 17.65
CA PRO A 146 1.93 13.41 17.37
C PRO A 146 1.54 11.93 17.51
N VAL A 147 0.39 11.64 18.13
CA VAL A 147 -0.02 10.27 18.51
C VAL A 147 -1.38 9.87 17.93
N THR A 148 -2.04 10.77 17.21
CA THR A 148 -3.34 10.53 16.57
C THR A 148 -3.31 11.06 15.13
N PRO A 149 -3.39 10.20 14.10
CA PRO A 149 -3.51 10.67 12.71
C PRO A 149 -4.81 11.41 12.44
N SER A 150 -5.83 11.14 13.25
CA SER A 150 -7.14 11.79 13.17
C SER A 150 -7.68 12.08 14.56
N GLN A 151 -8.41 13.18 14.68
CA GLN A 151 -9.13 13.58 15.88
C GLN A 151 -10.58 13.93 15.53
N GLY A 152 -11.45 14.01 16.53
CA GLY A 152 -12.84 14.33 16.23
C GLY A 152 -13.69 14.75 17.43
N MET A 153 -14.81 15.37 17.08
CA MET A 153 -15.94 15.62 17.96
C MET A 153 -17.21 15.84 17.13
N MET A 154 -18.36 15.45 17.65
CA MET A 154 -19.64 15.83 17.05
C MET A 154 -19.93 17.32 17.32
N LEU A 155 -20.31 18.07 16.27
CA LEU A 155 -20.88 19.43 16.38
C LEU A 155 -22.33 19.36 16.88
N GLU A 156 -23.06 18.34 16.43
CA GLU A 156 -24.43 17.98 16.78
C GLU A 156 -25.49 18.97 16.28
N SER A 157 -25.46 20.21 16.78
CA SER A 157 -26.37 21.28 16.40
C SER A 157 -25.82 22.65 16.85
N LEU A 158 -26.15 23.71 16.12
CA LEU A 158 -25.84 25.09 16.51
C LEU A 158 -26.93 25.74 17.37
N ARG A 159 -28.03 25.02 17.61
CA ARG A 159 -29.14 25.49 18.43
C ARG A 159 -28.78 25.44 19.92
N SER A 160 -28.68 26.60 20.55
CA SER A 160 -28.19 26.73 21.94
C SER A 160 -29.20 26.36 23.03
N ASP A 161 -30.49 26.29 22.72
CA ASP A 161 -31.60 26.06 23.67
C ASP A 161 -32.14 24.62 23.63
N LEU A 162 -31.39 23.67 23.08
CA LEU A 162 -31.79 22.27 23.03
C LEU A 162 -31.91 21.67 24.44
N ASP A 163 -33.07 21.08 24.74
CA ASP A 163 -33.31 20.35 25.99
C ASP A 163 -32.32 19.20 26.20
N ALA A 164 -31.89 18.57 25.09
CA ALA A 164 -30.84 17.55 25.07
C ALA A 164 -29.52 18.03 25.70
N HIS A 165 -29.20 19.33 25.64
CA HIS A 165 -27.90 19.90 26.06
C HIS A 165 -28.00 20.78 27.32
N ARG A 166 -29.17 20.88 27.95
CA ARG A 166 -29.42 21.80 29.08
C ARG A 166 -28.41 21.67 30.24
N SER A 167 -27.78 20.51 30.42
CA SER A 167 -26.77 20.24 31.46
C SER A 167 -25.44 19.77 30.90
N ALA A 168 -25.09 20.25 29.70
CA ALA A 168 -23.87 19.89 28.99
C ALA A 168 -23.07 21.15 28.61
N PRO A 169 -22.29 21.74 29.55
CA PRO A 169 -21.53 22.97 29.29
C PRO A 169 -20.54 22.85 28.12
N ASP A 170 -20.07 21.66 27.81
CA ASP A 170 -19.12 21.45 26.70
C ASP A 170 -19.85 21.23 25.35
N LYS A 171 -21.20 21.19 25.33
CA LYS A 171 -22.04 21.15 24.11
C LYS A 171 -22.48 22.53 23.62
N VAL A 172 -21.92 23.61 24.18
CA VAL A 172 -22.21 24.98 23.73
C VAL A 172 -21.70 25.17 22.29
N PRO A 173 -22.53 25.63 21.34
CA PRO A 173 -22.17 25.74 19.93
C PRO A 173 -20.86 26.51 19.66
N ALA A 174 -20.67 27.65 20.34
CA ALA A 174 -19.45 28.46 20.17
C ALA A 174 -18.17 27.68 20.51
N ARG A 175 -18.20 26.84 21.55
CA ARG A 175 -17.06 26.02 21.97
C ARG A 175 -16.74 24.93 20.94
N ARG A 176 -17.77 24.32 20.36
CA ARG A 176 -17.62 23.31 19.30
C ARG A 176 -17.08 23.95 18.02
N LEU A 177 -17.61 25.10 17.61
CA LEU A 177 -17.08 25.80 16.44
C LEU A 177 -15.61 26.21 16.64
N GLU A 178 -15.25 26.70 17.84
CA GLU A 178 -13.88 27.09 18.15
C GLU A 178 -12.90 25.90 18.08
N ALA A 179 -13.26 24.74 18.65
CA ALA A 179 -12.47 23.53 18.55
C ALA A 179 -12.32 23.02 17.11
N LEU A 180 -13.37 23.15 16.28
CA LEU A 180 -13.33 22.81 14.86
C LEU A 180 -12.37 23.75 14.11
N GLU A 181 -12.44 25.06 14.33
CA GLU A 181 -11.52 26.01 13.71
C GLU A 181 -10.07 25.77 14.12
N TRP A 182 -9.79 25.52 15.40
CA TRP A 182 -8.43 25.21 15.85
C TRP A 182 -7.88 23.92 15.23
N ALA A 183 -8.71 22.90 15.03
CA ALA A 183 -8.29 21.70 14.32
C ALA A 183 -7.85 22.02 12.89
N GLY A 184 -8.61 22.89 12.20
CA GLY A 184 -8.25 23.39 10.87
C GLY A 184 -6.96 24.20 10.85
N GLU A 185 -6.79 25.15 11.77
CA GLU A 185 -5.56 25.95 11.90
C GLU A 185 -4.32 25.09 12.21
N LEU A 186 -4.50 24.01 12.96
CA LEU A 186 -3.45 23.05 13.30
C LEU A 186 -3.26 21.98 12.21
N GLN A 187 -4.01 22.04 11.10
CA GLN A 187 -3.96 21.08 9.99
C GLN A 187 -4.20 19.63 10.44
N ILE A 188 -5.18 19.40 11.31
CA ILE A 188 -5.53 18.06 11.81
C ILE A 188 -6.68 17.49 10.96
N PRO A 189 -6.53 16.30 10.34
CA PRO A 189 -7.66 15.59 9.75
C PRO A 189 -8.74 15.35 10.81
N TYR A 190 -9.93 15.92 10.59
CA TYR A 190 -10.93 16.05 11.64
C TYR A 190 -12.26 15.41 11.25
N THR A 191 -12.79 14.59 12.16
CA THR A 191 -14.12 14.00 12.04
C THR A 191 -15.11 14.79 12.88
N THR A 192 -16.22 15.19 12.28
CA THR A 192 -17.30 15.85 13.00
C THR A 192 -18.65 15.33 12.54
N GLY A 193 -19.76 15.97 12.93
CA GLY A 193 -21.07 15.44 12.61
C GLY A 193 -22.23 16.16 13.26
N ILE A 194 -23.43 15.80 12.84
CA ILE A 194 -24.70 16.28 13.38
C ILE A 194 -25.50 15.12 13.98
N LEU A 195 -26.37 15.44 14.94
CA LEU A 195 -27.39 14.51 15.44
C LEU A 195 -28.74 14.88 14.85
N VAL A 196 -29.55 13.87 14.57
CA VAL A 196 -30.86 14.01 13.93
C VAL A 196 -31.93 13.45 14.86
N GLY A 197 -32.85 14.29 15.35
CA GLY A 197 -33.97 13.93 16.22
C GLY A 197 -33.75 14.22 17.70
N ILE A 198 -32.82 15.11 18.07
CA ILE A 198 -32.58 15.52 19.46
C ILE A 198 -33.36 16.79 19.88
N GLY A 199 -34.24 17.28 19.01
CA GLY A 199 -35.06 18.48 19.20
C GLY A 199 -34.74 19.62 18.22
N GLU A 200 -33.74 19.41 17.36
CA GLU A 200 -33.41 20.28 16.23
C GLU A 200 -34.41 20.08 15.07
N ASN A 201 -34.56 21.11 14.25
CA ASN A 201 -35.36 21.05 13.02
C ASN A 201 -34.45 21.05 11.77
N ARG A 202 -35.05 20.88 10.59
CA ARG A 202 -34.30 20.83 9.31
C ARG A 202 -33.42 22.06 9.05
N ALA A 203 -33.87 23.26 9.41
CA ALA A 203 -33.07 24.48 9.24
C ALA A 203 -31.85 24.46 10.16
N ASP A 204 -31.99 24.00 11.40
CA ASP A 204 -30.87 23.84 12.34
C ASP A 204 -29.82 22.86 11.80
N ARG A 205 -30.25 21.78 11.13
CA ARG A 205 -29.36 20.80 10.48
C ARG A 205 -28.58 21.44 9.33
N ILE A 206 -29.25 22.22 8.48
CA ILE A 206 -28.62 22.95 7.38
C ILE A 206 -27.59 23.93 7.92
N GLU A 207 -27.94 24.73 8.93
CA GLU A 207 -27.03 25.71 9.53
C GLU A 207 -25.75 25.04 10.07
N ALA A 208 -25.89 23.92 10.77
CA ALA A 208 -24.75 23.16 11.27
C ALA A 208 -23.87 22.61 10.13
N LEU A 209 -24.47 22.05 9.08
CA LEU A 209 -23.75 21.55 7.91
C LEU A 209 -23.04 22.66 7.13
N GLU A 210 -23.67 23.82 6.96
CA GLU A 210 -23.08 24.99 6.34
C GLU A 210 -21.89 25.53 7.16
N ALA A 211 -21.97 25.51 8.48
CA ALA A 211 -20.86 25.90 9.34
C ALA A 211 -19.67 24.94 9.22
N ILE A 212 -19.93 23.62 9.17
CA ILE A 212 -18.89 22.61 8.91
C ILE A 212 -18.26 22.81 7.53
N ALA A 213 -19.09 22.98 6.49
CA ALA A 213 -18.63 23.24 5.13
C ALA A 213 -17.79 24.52 5.05
N ALA A 214 -18.20 25.59 5.73
CA ALA A 214 -17.45 26.84 5.77
C ALA A 214 -16.08 26.68 6.44
N SER A 215 -16.00 25.89 7.51
CA SER A 215 -14.74 25.56 8.17
C SER A 215 -13.82 24.73 7.26
N HIS A 216 -14.37 23.72 6.59
CA HIS A 216 -13.62 22.95 5.60
C HIS A 216 -13.16 23.82 4.42
N HIS A 217 -13.98 24.72 3.89
CA HIS A 217 -13.55 25.64 2.82
C HIS A 217 -12.39 26.56 3.23
N ARG A 218 -12.29 26.93 4.51
CA ARG A 218 -11.15 27.72 5.02
C ARG A 218 -9.87 26.90 5.13
N HIS A 219 -9.97 25.68 5.65
CA HIS A 219 -8.80 24.95 6.13
C HIS A 219 -8.50 23.64 5.37
N GLY A 220 -9.51 23.01 4.78
CA GLY A 220 -9.48 21.72 4.08
C GLY A 220 -9.47 20.49 5.00
N HIS A 221 -9.73 20.67 6.29
CA HIS A 221 -9.36 19.71 7.34
C HIS A 221 -10.44 18.68 7.71
N VAL A 222 -11.71 18.95 7.41
CA VAL A 222 -12.81 18.02 7.71
C VAL A 222 -12.75 16.86 6.71
N GLN A 223 -12.48 15.65 7.18
CA GLN A 223 -12.42 14.47 6.32
C GLN A 223 -13.78 13.76 6.21
N GLU A 224 -14.55 13.82 7.29
CA GLU A 224 -15.76 13.04 7.46
C GLU A 224 -16.78 13.79 8.31
N VAL A 225 -18.05 13.71 7.90
CA VAL A 225 -19.20 14.21 8.64
C VAL A 225 -20.16 13.06 8.93
N ILE A 226 -20.30 12.74 10.21
CA ILE A 226 -21.20 11.73 10.74
C ILE A 226 -22.61 12.32 10.82
N VAL A 227 -23.56 11.67 10.17
CA VAL A 227 -25.00 11.92 10.34
C VAL A 227 -25.57 10.75 11.13
N GLN A 228 -25.94 11.01 12.38
CA GLN A 228 -26.42 9.98 13.29
C GLN A 228 -27.83 10.31 13.80
N ASN A 229 -28.73 9.35 13.70
CA ASN A 229 -30.08 9.45 14.22
C ASN A 229 -30.14 9.25 15.74
N PHE A 230 -31.05 9.96 16.38
CA PHE A 230 -31.43 9.75 17.77
C PHE A 230 -32.36 8.55 17.89
N LEU A 231 -32.03 7.66 18.83
CA LEU A 231 -32.88 6.58 19.29
C LEU A 231 -33.08 6.73 20.81
N PRO A 232 -34.31 6.65 21.34
CA PRO A 232 -34.58 6.76 22.77
C PRO A 232 -34.06 5.53 23.50
N LYS A 233 -33.38 5.76 24.63
CA LYS A 233 -32.72 4.70 25.41
C LYS A 233 -33.13 4.75 26.86
N ALA A 234 -33.36 3.59 27.45
CA ALA A 234 -33.64 3.46 28.87
C ALA A 234 -32.50 4.07 29.71
N GLY A 235 -32.87 4.74 30.81
CA GLY A 235 -31.89 5.38 31.71
C GLY A 235 -31.41 6.77 31.28
N THR A 236 -31.91 7.31 30.16
CA THR A 236 -31.62 8.67 29.70
C THR A 236 -32.77 9.63 30.04
N ALA A 237 -32.52 10.95 30.05
CA ALA A 237 -33.59 11.93 30.28
C ALA A 237 -34.60 11.94 29.13
N MET A 238 -34.17 11.56 27.92
CA MET A 238 -34.96 11.52 26.70
C MET A 238 -35.51 10.11 26.38
N HIS A 239 -35.56 9.20 27.35
CA HIS A 239 -36.04 7.83 27.11
C HIS A 239 -37.51 7.73 26.65
N ASN A 240 -38.32 8.77 26.91
CA ASN A 240 -39.71 8.86 26.44
C ASN A 240 -39.88 9.79 25.23
N ALA A 241 -38.78 10.29 24.65
CA ALA A 241 -38.84 11.06 23.41
C ALA A 241 -39.10 10.12 22.23
N GLU A 242 -39.72 10.63 21.18
CA GLU A 242 -39.90 9.88 19.93
C GLU A 242 -38.54 9.63 19.26
N PRO A 243 -38.31 8.44 18.66
CA PRO A 243 -37.14 8.21 17.83
C PRO A 243 -37.15 9.14 16.61
N CYS A 244 -35.95 9.40 16.07
CA CYS A 244 -35.82 10.12 14.82
C CYS A 244 -36.61 9.43 13.69
N PRO A 245 -37.52 10.13 12.99
CA PRO A 245 -38.22 9.56 11.86
C PRO A 245 -37.24 9.13 10.75
N ARG A 246 -37.45 7.96 10.15
CA ARG A 246 -36.57 7.44 9.07
C ARG A 246 -36.37 8.43 7.92
N ASN A 247 -37.44 9.09 7.48
CA ASN A 247 -37.36 10.07 6.38
C ASN A 247 -36.54 11.30 6.74
N ASP A 248 -36.64 11.78 7.98
CA ASP A 248 -35.81 12.88 8.48
C ASP A 248 -34.34 12.52 8.50
N TYR A 249 -34.03 11.26 8.84
CA TYR A 249 -32.67 10.75 8.83
C TYR A 249 -32.07 10.68 7.42
N LEU A 250 -32.80 10.08 6.47
CA LEU A 250 -32.37 9.99 5.07
C LEU A 250 -32.26 11.39 4.42
N ASP A 251 -33.19 12.30 4.73
CA ASP A 251 -33.13 13.70 4.29
C ASP A 251 -31.89 14.41 4.82
N ALA A 252 -31.54 14.21 6.10
CA ALA A 252 -30.33 14.79 6.69
C ALA A 252 -29.03 14.27 6.04
N ILE A 253 -28.96 12.98 5.70
CA ILE A 253 -27.83 12.39 4.98
C ILE A 253 -27.69 13.03 3.60
N ALA A 254 -28.79 13.09 2.84
CA ALA A 254 -28.77 13.64 1.51
C ALA A 254 -28.47 15.15 1.50
N LEU A 255 -28.98 15.89 2.49
CA LEU A 255 -28.61 17.28 2.73
C LEU A 255 -27.11 17.43 3.01
N ALA A 256 -26.53 16.58 3.86
CA ALA A 256 -25.10 16.61 4.14
C ALA A 256 -24.29 16.44 2.85
N ARG A 257 -24.62 15.46 2.01
CA ARG A 257 -23.96 15.25 0.71
C ARG A 257 -24.10 16.44 -0.25
N MET A 258 -25.22 17.14 -0.23
CA MET A 258 -25.47 18.29 -1.10
C MET A 258 -24.81 19.60 -0.61
N ILE A 259 -24.69 19.78 0.70
CA ILE A 259 -24.14 20.99 1.32
C ILE A 259 -22.62 20.90 1.43
N LEU A 260 -22.10 19.74 1.85
CA LEU A 260 -20.68 19.57 2.10
C LEU A 260 -19.87 19.58 0.79
N PRO A 261 -18.60 20.01 0.85
CA PRO A 261 -17.66 19.85 -0.25
C PRO A 261 -17.55 18.38 -0.71
N LEU A 262 -17.23 18.17 -2.00
CA LEU A 262 -17.25 16.82 -2.61
C LEU A 262 -16.26 15.85 -1.98
N ASP A 263 -15.11 16.38 -1.55
CA ASP A 263 -14.01 15.68 -0.91
C ASP A 263 -14.28 15.31 0.57
N VAL A 264 -15.39 15.76 1.16
CA VAL A 264 -15.81 15.38 2.51
C VAL A 264 -16.66 14.11 2.47
N HIS A 265 -16.26 13.08 3.21
CA HIS A 265 -17.06 11.86 3.35
C HIS A 265 -18.30 12.10 4.22
N VAL A 266 -19.41 11.44 3.88
CA VAL A 266 -20.65 11.47 4.66
C VAL A 266 -20.81 10.08 5.20
N GLN A 267 -20.77 9.99 6.52
CA GLN A 267 -20.81 8.75 7.27
C GLN A 267 -22.17 8.59 7.94
N ALA A 268 -22.72 7.39 7.92
CA ALA A 268 -23.92 7.04 8.68
C ALA A 268 -23.72 5.67 9.34
N PRO A 269 -23.90 5.54 10.67
CA PRO A 269 -23.70 4.27 11.36
C PRO A 269 -24.71 3.20 10.86
N PRO A 270 -24.25 2.08 10.27
CA PRO A 270 -25.14 1.10 9.67
C PRO A 270 -25.96 0.33 10.71
N ASN A 271 -25.46 0.19 11.93
CA ASN A 271 -26.14 -0.49 13.04
C ASN A 271 -27.37 0.27 13.57
N LEU A 272 -27.52 1.56 13.24
CA LEU A 272 -28.63 2.39 13.72
C LEU A 272 -29.79 2.51 12.71
N SER A 273 -29.70 1.78 11.60
CA SER A 273 -30.79 1.59 10.64
C SER A 273 -31.13 0.10 10.53
N ASP A 274 -32.42 -0.24 10.53
CA ASP A 274 -32.84 -1.63 10.33
C ASP A 274 -32.60 -2.10 8.88
N ASP A 275 -32.60 -1.17 7.92
CA ASP A 275 -32.20 -1.39 6.53
C ASP A 275 -31.19 -0.31 6.14
N PHE A 276 -29.90 -0.61 6.32
CA PHE A 276 -28.84 0.36 6.06
C PHE A 276 -28.50 0.49 4.57
N GLY A 277 -29.03 -0.36 3.69
CA GLY A 277 -28.84 -0.23 2.24
C GLY A 277 -29.39 1.08 1.69
N ASP A 278 -30.47 1.60 2.28
CA ASP A 278 -31.07 2.90 1.92
C ASP A 278 -30.17 4.09 2.27
N LEU A 279 -29.19 3.93 3.17
CA LEU A 279 -28.25 5.00 3.50
C LEU A 279 -27.32 5.29 2.30
N LEU A 280 -26.97 4.26 1.52
CA LEU A 280 -26.32 4.45 0.22
C LEU A 280 -27.24 5.19 -0.75
N ASP A 281 -28.54 4.89 -0.74
CA ASP A 281 -29.47 5.61 -1.59
C ASP A 281 -29.59 7.09 -1.23
N ALA A 282 -29.28 7.46 0.01
CA ALA A 282 -29.27 8.84 0.48
C ALA A 282 -27.92 9.56 0.29
N GLY A 283 -26.87 8.90 -0.19
CA GLY A 283 -25.58 9.53 -0.52
C GLY A 283 -24.45 9.35 0.50
N VAL A 284 -24.55 8.35 1.38
CA VAL A 284 -23.42 7.88 2.21
C VAL A 284 -22.28 7.41 1.31
N SER A 285 -21.05 7.74 1.71
CA SER A 285 -19.80 7.24 1.11
C SER A 285 -18.94 6.43 2.10
N ASP A 286 -19.29 6.43 3.39
CA ASP A 286 -18.55 5.73 4.44
C ASP A 286 -19.49 5.10 5.48
N TRP A 287 -19.28 3.83 5.82
CA TRP A 287 -20.05 3.13 6.86
C TRP A 287 -19.57 3.45 8.28
N GLY A 288 -18.44 4.12 8.41
CA GLY A 288 -17.78 4.46 9.65
C GLY A 288 -16.93 3.34 10.21
N GLY A 289 -16.56 3.53 11.47
CA GLY A 289 -15.81 2.52 12.21
C GLY A 289 -16.67 1.32 12.58
N VAL A 290 -16.33 0.14 12.06
CA VAL A 290 -17.00 -1.15 12.31
C VAL A 290 -16.03 -2.05 13.07
N SER A 291 -16.49 -2.65 14.18
CA SER A 291 -15.62 -3.46 15.03
C SER A 291 -16.01 -4.94 15.01
N PRO A 292 -15.09 -5.85 14.65
CA PRO A 292 -15.29 -7.29 14.83
C PRO A 292 -15.04 -7.76 16.28
N VAL A 293 -14.53 -6.87 17.15
CA VAL A 293 -14.03 -7.23 18.49
C VAL A 293 -14.88 -6.64 19.61
N THR A 294 -15.21 -5.35 19.49
CA THR A 294 -15.82 -4.55 20.55
C THR A 294 -17.24 -4.19 20.18
N ALA A 295 -18.15 -4.18 21.15
CA ALA A 295 -19.49 -3.65 20.95
C ALA A 295 -19.45 -2.14 20.68
N ASP A 296 -20.51 -1.60 20.08
CA ASP A 296 -20.72 -0.15 20.08
C ASP A 296 -21.02 0.28 21.52
N HIS A 297 -20.06 0.88 22.23
CA HIS A 297 -20.30 1.31 23.61
C HIS A 297 -21.20 2.54 23.71
N VAL A 298 -21.44 3.26 22.60
CA VAL A 298 -22.40 4.37 22.55
C VAL A 298 -23.82 3.83 22.36
N ASN A 299 -24.00 2.82 21.52
CA ASN A 299 -25.28 2.14 21.24
C ASN A 299 -25.16 0.61 21.47
N PRO A 300 -24.94 0.15 22.72
CA PRO A 300 -24.68 -1.27 23.01
C PRO A 300 -25.85 -2.19 22.64
N GLU A 301 -27.06 -1.66 22.53
CA GLU A 301 -28.25 -2.36 22.08
C GLU A 301 -28.33 -2.58 20.55
N ARG A 302 -27.44 -1.95 19.77
CA ARG A 302 -27.35 -2.04 18.31
C ARG A 302 -25.96 -2.55 17.90
N PRO A 303 -25.74 -3.87 17.86
CA PRO A 303 -24.43 -4.43 17.52
C PRO A 303 -24.02 -4.07 16.08
N TRP A 304 -22.71 -4.05 15.83
CA TRP A 304 -22.17 -3.85 14.50
C TRP A 304 -22.65 -4.93 13.53
N PRO A 305 -22.98 -4.57 12.27
CA PRO A 305 -23.19 -5.57 11.24
C PRO A 305 -21.88 -6.33 10.98
N ASP A 306 -22.00 -7.59 10.59
CA ASP A 306 -20.87 -8.39 10.14
C ASP A 306 -20.27 -7.80 8.84
N LEU A 307 -18.95 -7.94 8.66
CA LEU A 307 -18.26 -7.43 7.48
C LEU A 307 -18.75 -8.05 6.18
N ASP A 308 -19.11 -9.34 6.19
CA ASP A 308 -19.68 -10.01 5.02
C ASP A 308 -21.03 -9.39 4.67
N ARG A 309 -21.84 -9.05 5.69
CA ARG A 309 -23.13 -8.40 5.46
C ARG A 309 -22.97 -6.97 4.93
N LEU A 310 -21.97 -6.22 5.38
CA LEU A 310 -21.64 -4.90 4.81
C LEU A 310 -21.20 -5.01 3.36
N ARG A 311 -20.38 -6.02 3.05
CA ARG A 311 -19.91 -6.29 1.69
C ARG A 311 -21.10 -6.64 0.78
N GLU A 312 -21.93 -7.60 1.18
CA GLU A 312 -23.14 -8.00 0.44
C GLU A 312 -24.05 -6.81 0.11
N VAL A 313 -24.33 -5.95 1.10
CA VAL A 313 -25.23 -4.81 0.90
C VAL A 313 -24.61 -3.75 -0.01
N SER A 314 -23.31 -3.49 0.14
CA SER A 314 -22.58 -2.55 -0.72
C SER A 314 -22.56 -3.05 -2.16
N GLU A 315 -22.21 -4.32 -2.37
CA GLU A 315 -22.13 -4.96 -3.69
C GLU A 315 -23.51 -5.08 -4.36
N ALA A 316 -24.57 -5.37 -3.60
CA ALA A 316 -25.93 -5.41 -4.11
C ALA A 316 -26.39 -4.04 -4.65
N LYS A 317 -25.75 -2.95 -4.21
CA LYS A 317 -25.97 -1.58 -4.69
C LYS A 317 -24.93 -1.14 -5.74
N GLY A 318 -24.06 -2.04 -6.19
CA GLY A 318 -23.03 -1.78 -7.20
C GLY A 318 -21.76 -1.12 -6.67
N HIS A 319 -21.54 -1.14 -5.35
CA HIS A 319 -20.38 -0.56 -4.71
C HIS A 319 -19.38 -1.62 -4.22
N THR A 320 -18.11 -1.24 -4.17
CA THR A 320 -17.04 -2.04 -3.57
C THR A 320 -16.78 -1.52 -2.15
N LEU A 321 -16.84 -2.43 -1.17
CA LEU A 321 -16.48 -2.14 0.21
C LEU A 321 -14.95 -2.12 0.35
N VAL A 322 -14.37 -1.00 0.79
CA VAL A 322 -12.91 -0.83 0.92
C VAL A 322 -12.53 -0.42 2.34
N PRO A 323 -11.59 -1.12 3.02
CA PRO A 323 -11.12 -0.70 4.32
C PRO A 323 -10.31 0.61 4.20
N ARG A 324 -10.54 1.54 5.11
CA ARG A 324 -9.73 2.75 5.27
C ARG A 324 -9.02 2.76 6.62
N LEU A 325 -8.02 3.62 6.73
CA LEU A 325 -7.41 3.96 8.00
C LEU A 325 -8.33 4.91 8.79
N THR A 326 -7.91 5.28 10.00
CA THR A 326 -8.58 6.37 10.74
C THR A 326 -8.55 7.72 10.00
N VAL A 327 -7.63 7.84 9.06
CA VAL A 327 -7.43 8.99 8.17
C VAL A 327 -7.78 8.58 6.74
N HIS A 328 -8.54 9.40 6.02
CA HIS A 328 -8.91 9.16 4.63
C HIS A 328 -7.71 9.35 3.66
N PRO A 329 -7.73 8.69 2.48
CA PRO A 329 -6.65 8.75 1.49
C PRO A 329 -6.17 10.15 1.11
N ALA A 330 -7.09 11.11 0.95
CA ALA A 330 -6.77 12.50 0.61
C ALA A 330 -5.80 13.16 1.60
N PHE A 331 -5.82 12.73 2.87
CA PHE A 331 -4.96 13.24 3.92
C PHE A 331 -3.73 12.34 4.12
N ALA A 332 -3.90 11.02 4.02
CA ALA A 332 -2.80 10.05 4.13
C ALA A 332 -1.72 10.27 3.06
N CYS A 333 -2.13 10.71 1.86
CA CYS A 333 -1.24 10.97 0.74
C CYS A 333 -0.61 12.39 0.71
N GLU A 334 -0.97 13.26 1.66
CA GLU A 334 -0.35 14.56 1.87
C GLU A 334 0.20 14.68 3.31
N PRO A 335 1.09 13.75 3.73
CA PRO A 335 1.50 13.63 5.12
C PRO A 335 2.25 14.86 5.64
N GLU A 336 3.00 15.58 4.79
CA GLU A 336 3.74 16.78 5.17
C GLU A 336 2.83 17.93 5.60
N ARG A 337 1.60 17.96 5.08
CA ARG A 337 0.58 18.96 5.42
C ARG A 337 -0.23 18.53 6.64
N TRP A 338 -0.71 17.30 6.62
CA TRP A 338 -1.79 16.88 7.53
C TRP A 338 -1.31 16.13 8.76
N LEU A 339 -0.16 15.48 8.69
CA LEU A 339 0.29 14.58 9.74
C LEU A 339 1.52 15.15 10.45
N ASP A 340 1.61 14.85 11.75
CA ASP A 340 2.87 15.03 12.47
C ASP A 340 3.95 14.12 11.85
N PRO A 341 5.21 14.56 11.75
CA PRO A 341 6.30 13.71 11.26
C PRO A 341 6.42 12.35 11.95
N ALA A 342 6.04 12.24 13.23
CA ALA A 342 6.02 10.96 13.95
C ALA A 342 5.04 9.94 13.37
N LEU A 343 4.01 10.40 12.66
CA LEU A 343 2.93 9.58 12.10
C LEU A 343 3.08 9.29 10.60
N HIS A 344 4.06 9.91 9.92
CA HIS A 344 4.30 9.69 8.49
C HIS A 344 4.51 8.21 8.18
N PHE A 345 5.40 7.55 8.93
CA PHE A 345 5.65 6.12 8.72
C PHE A 345 4.50 5.23 9.19
N PRO A 346 3.96 5.34 10.42
CA PRO A 346 2.83 4.51 10.85
C PRO A 346 1.64 4.53 9.88
N VAL A 347 1.35 5.69 9.27
CA VAL A 347 0.28 5.80 8.25
C VAL A 347 0.71 5.17 6.93
N ALA A 348 1.89 5.52 6.40
CA ALA A 348 2.37 4.99 5.13
C ALA A 348 2.52 3.46 5.14
N ASP A 349 3.08 2.90 6.21
CA ASP A 349 3.31 1.47 6.41
C ASP A 349 2.01 0.64 6.35
N ARG A 350 0.89 1.29 6.67
CA ARG A 350 -0.45 0.69 6.68
C ARG A 350 -1.33 1.11 5.53
N SER A 351 -0.77 1.92 4.64
CA SER A 351 -1.45 2.35 3.44
C SER A 351 -1.06 1.48 2.25
N ASP A 352 -2.01 1.29 1.33
CA ASP A 352 -1.68 0.98 -0.05
C ASP A 352 -1.21 2.25 -0.81
N SER A 353 -0.95 2.13 -2.10
CA SER A 353 -0.42 3.20 -2.94
C SER A 353 -1.40 4.35 -3.17
N ASP A 354 -2.70 4.11 -2.98
CA ASP A 354 -3.75 5.13 -3.07
C ASP A 354 -4.03 5.80 -1.73
N GLY A 355 -3.49 5.29 -0.61
CA GLY A 355 -3.70 5.82 0.74
C GLY A 355 -4.83 5.14 1.53
N TYR A 356 -5.42 4.06 0.99
CA TYR A 356 -6.39 3.23 1.73
C TYR A 356 -5.67 2.29 2.69
N ALA A 357 -6.41 1.72 3.64
CA ALA A 357 -5.83 0.68 4.47
C ALA A 357 -5.47 -0.53 3.60
N ARG A 358 -4.34 -1.14 3.91
CA ARG A 358 -3.95 -2.40 3.25
C ARG A 358 -5.02 -3.46 3.45
N ASP A 359 -5.39 -4.12 2.37
CA ASP A 359 -6.43 -5.15 2.30
C ASP A 359 -5.89 -6.59 2.44
N ASP A 360 -4.56 -6.76 2.58
CA ASP A 360 -3.97 -8.09 2.79
C ASP A 360 -4.38 -8.67 4.16
N ALA A 361 -4.89 -9.91 4.18
CA ALA A 361 -5.33 -10.59 5.40
C ALA A 361 -4.18 -10.84 6.39
N GLY A 362 -4.43 -10.66 7.70
CA GLY A 362 -3.52 -11.04 8.79
C GLY A 362 -3.41 -10.01 9.92
N SER A 363 -2.61 -10.31 10.94
CA SER A 363 -2.44 -9.47 12.12
C SER A 363 -1.51 -8.29 11.87
N VAL A 364 -1.95 -7.07 12.18
CA VAL A 364 -1.23 -5.84 11.81
C VAL A 364 -0.34 -5.34 12.95
N TRP A 365 0.84 -5.95 13.14
CA TRP A 365 1.81 -5.51 14.15
C TRP A 365 2.85 -4.53 13.57
N PRO A 366 3.39 -3.61 14.39
CA PRO A 366 4.59 -2.88 14.05
C PRO A 366 5.72 -3.89 13.85
N GLU A 367 6.41 -3.77 12.73
CA GLU A 367 7.59 -4.60 12.52
C GLU A 367 8.67 -4.16 13.52
N ARG A 368 9.13 -5.10 14.35
CA ARG A 368 10.25 -4.89 15.27
C ARG A 368 11.52 -5.40 14.58
N THR A 369 12.35 -4.49 14.11
CA THR A 369 13.68 -4.80 13.55
C THR A 369 14.64 -5.16 14.69
N MET A 370 15.31 -6.31 14.65
CA MET A 370 16.05 -6.86 15.81
C MET A 370 17.57 -6.74 15.80
N GLU A 371 18.10 -6.89 17.03
CA GLU A 371 19.49 -7.21 17.37
C GLU A 371 19.98 -8.53 16.73
N ARG A 372 21.30 -8.68 16.64
CA ARG A 372 22.03 -9.65 15.81
C ARG A 372 22.51 -10.91 16.56
N ALA A 373 22.30 -12.08 15.98
CA ALA A 373 22.91 -13.35 16.33
C ALA A 373 23.44 -14.09 15.08
N LYS A 374 24.47 -14.92 15.30
CA LYS A 374 25.26 -15.57 14.25
C LYS A 374 24.76 -16.99 13.98
N VAL A 375 24.51 -17.31 12.71
CA VAL A 375 24.40 -18.69 12.22
C VAL A 375 25.49 -18.95 11.16
N ASN A 376 25.95 -20.20 11.11
CA ASN A 376 27.24 -20.65 10.56
C ASN A 376 27.38 -20.71 9.02
N ASP A 377 26.79 -19.80 8.24
CA ASP A 377 26.96 -19.76 6.77
C ASP A 377 27.27 -18.37 6.18
N GLY A 378 27.40 -17.34 7.01
CA GLY A 378 27.89 -16.02 6.59
C GLY A 378 26.86 -15.10 5.94
N ALA A 379 25.59 -15.51 5.83
CA ALA A 379 24.48 -14.61 5.48
C ALA A 379 23.81 -14.07 6.76
N GLU A 380 23.97 -12.77 7.04
CA GLU A 380 23.37 -12.10 8.20
C GLU A 380 21.91 -11.70 7.91
N PHE A 381 20.92 -12.46 8.38
CA PHE A 381 19.55 -11.94 8.57
C PHE A 381 18.94 -12.53 9.84
N GLU A 382 18.49 -11.67 10.75
CA GLU A 382 17.70 -12.04 11.91
C GLU A 382 16.49 -11.12 12.00
N LEU A 383 15.30 -11.71 11.92
CA LEU A 383 14.00 -11.07 12.02
C LEU A 383 13.38 -11.61 13.31
N THR A 384 13.30 -10.78 14.34
CA THR A 384 12.78 -11.22 15.64
C THR A 384 11.76 -10.20 16.14
N GLY A 385 10.82 -9.87 15.26
CA GLY A 385 9.55 -9.29 15.66
C GLY A 385 8.52 -10.39 15.88
N THR A 386 7.39 -10.04 16.51
CA THR A 386 6.17 -10.84 16.41
C THR A 386 5.89 -11.06 14.92
N ILE A 387 5.83 -12.32 14.48
CA ILE A 387 5.54 -12.66 13.08
C ILE A 387 4.14 -12.14 12.78
N SER A 388 4.05 -11.08 11.97
CA SER A 388 2.78 -10.70 11.37
C SER A 388 2.30 -11.90 10.55
N SER A 389 1.06 -12.35 10.78
CA SER A 389 0.44 -13.35 9.90
C SER A 389 -0.01 -12.75 8.57
N GLN A 390 0.27 -11.46 8.33
CA GLN A 390 -0.08 -10.78 7.10
C GLN A 390 0.85 -11.16 5.96
N TRP A 391 0.27 -11.35 4.78
CA TRP A 391 1.06 -11.49 3.57
C TRP A 391 1.82 -10.19 3.27
N TYR A 392 3.11 -10.31 2.97
CA TYR A 392 3.90 -9.27 2.33
C TYR A 392 4.97 -9.92 1.45
N VAL A 393 5.48 -9.15 0.50
CA VAL A 393 6.41 -9.66 -0.51
C VAL A 393 7.69 -10.17 0.16
N GLY A 394 8.04 -11.41 -0.13
CA GLY A 394 9.22 -12.09 0.41
C GLY A 394 8.98 -12.94 1.65
N THR A 395 7.76 -13.02 2.20
CA THR A 395 7.46 -13.97 3.30
C THR A 395 7.07 -15.34 2.81
N GLY A 396 7.22 -16.35 3.68
CA GLY A 396 6.59 -17.65 3.47
C GLY A 396 5.06 -17.71 3.68
N ALA A 397 4.37 -16.58 3.91
CA ALA A 397 2.91 -16.59 3.98
C ALA A 397 2.31 -16.56 2.58
N ASP A 398 1.16 -17.21 2.38
CA ASP A 398 0.45 -17.19 1.10
C ASP A 398 -0.49 -15.97 1.02
N PRO A 399 -0.62 -15.34 -0.16
CA PRO A 399 -1.57 -14.24 -0.33
C PRO A 399 -3.01 -14.73 -0.37
N GLU A 400 -3.95 -13.81 -0.22
CA GLU A 400 -5.35 -14.09 -0.50
C GLU A 400 -5.55 -14.51 -1.98
N SER A 401 -6.50 -15.41 -2.23
CA SER A 401 -6.89 -15.79 -3.58
C SER A 401 -7.86 -14.76 -4.14
N LEU A 402 -7.32 -13.80 -4.89
CA LEU A 402 -8.10 -12.82 -5.65
C LEU A 402 -8.49 -13.37 -7.03
N ILE A 403 -7.66 -14.27 -7.58
CA ILE A 403 -7.82 -14.89 -8.90
C ILE A 403 -7.68 -16.41 -8.77
N PRO A 404 -8.64 -17.22 -9.29
CA PRO A 404 -9.86 -16.80 -9.97
C PRO A 404 -10.87 -16.15 -9.00
N GLY A 405 -11.55 -15.10 -9.46
CA GLY A 405 -12.63 -14.42 -8.75
C GLY A 405 -13.79 -14.12 -9.71
N GLU A 406 -14.97 -13.74 -9.20
CA GLU A 406 -16.13 -13.42 -10.04
C GLU A 406 -16.00 -12.00 -10.63
N PRO A 407 -15.68 -11.84 -11.92
CA PRO A 407 -15.36 -10.54 -12.50
C PRO A 407 -16.62 -9.66 -12.57
N PHE A 408 -16.52 -8.44 -12.06
CA PHE A 408 -17.57 -7.43 -12.18
C PHE A 408 -16.96 -6.04 -12.17
N ALA A 409 -17.35 -5.21 -13.13
CA ALA A 409 -16.92 -3.82 -13.21
C ALA A 409 -18.10 -2.92 -13.61
N THR A 410 -18.11 -1.71 -13.07
CA THR A 410 -19.05 -0.64 -13.44
C THR A 410 -18.29 0.68 -13.65
N GLY A 411 -19.02 1.75 -13.97
CA GLY A 411 -18.44 3.09 -14.11
C GLY A 411 -17.22 3.16 -15.03
N ALA A 412 -16.21 3.93 -14.61
CA ALA A 412 -15.01 4.21 -15.39
C ALA A 412 -14.19 2.94 -15.70
N VAL A 413 -14.04 2.02 -14.74
CA VAL A 413 -13.29 0.77 -14.99
C VAL A 413 -13.96 -0.03 -16.11
N LYS A 414 -15.29 -0.17 -16.07
CA LYS A 414 -16.02 -0.87 -17.13
C LYS A 414 -15.84 -0.20 -18.49
N GLU A 415 -15.96 1.12 -18.55
CA GLU A 415 -15.79 1.89 -19.79
C GLU A 415 -14.41 1.66 -20.40
N VAL A 416 -13.35 1.72 -19.59
CA VAL A 416 -11.99 1.43 -20.02
C VAL A 416 -11.86 -0.01 -20.53
N LEU A 417 -12.36 -1.00 -19.79
CA LEU A 417 -12.28 -2.41 -20.18
C LEU A 417 -13.04 -2.71 -21.48
N ASP A 418 -14.21 -2.10 -21.67
CA ASP A 418 -14.97 -2.21 -22.93
C ASP A 418 -14.19 -1.59 -24.10
N GLY A 419 -13.55 -0.44 -23.88
CA GLY A 419 -12.67 0.22 -24.84
C GLY A 419 -11.48 -0.68 -25.24
N VAL A 420 -10.82 -1.29 -24.26
CA VAL A 420 -9.71 -2.24 -24.48
C VAL A 420 -10.16 -3.44 -25.33
N ARG A 421 -11.32 -4.04 -25.01
CA ARG A 421 -11.91 -5.14 -25.80
C ARG A 421 -12.27 -4.69 -27.22
N ALA A 422 -12.69 -3.43 -27.39
CA ALA A 422 -12.94 -2.85 -28.71
C ALA A 422 -11.67 -2.48 -29.49
N GLY A 423 -10.47 -2.69 -28.94
CA GLY A 423 -9.20 -2.42 -29.62
C GLY A 423 -8.62 -1.02 -29.37
N GLN A 424 -9.15 -0.26 -28.41
CA GLN A 424 -8.63 1.07 -28.09
C GLN A 424 -7.32 0.96 -27.30
N ASP A 425 -6.36 1.84 -27.63
CA ASP A 425 -5.17 2.04 -26.82
C ASP A 425 -5.51 2.84 -25.56
N VAL A 426 -4.90 2.47 -24.44
CA VAL A 426 -5.07 3.17 -23.15
C VAL A 426 -4.05 4.30 -22.99
N ALA A 427 -4.49 5.46 -22.51
CA ALA A 427 -3.63 6.59 -22.16
C ALA A 427 -3.52 6.72 -20.63
N PHE A 428 -3.10 7.89 -20.15
CA PHE A 428 -2.76 8.08 -18.74
C PHE A 428 -3.96 7.81 -17.81
N ASP A 429 -5.11 8.42 -18.10
CA ASP A 429 -6.30 8.34 -17.25
C ASP A 429 -6.90 6.94 -17.24
N GLU A 430 -6.88 6.23 -18.38
CA GLU A 430 -7.36 4.85 -18.47
C GLU A 430 -6.46 3.90 -17.68
N ILE A 431 -5.13 4.01 -17.81
CA ILE A 431 -4.18 3.18 -17.06
C ILE A 431 -4.32 3.46 -15.55
N LEU A 432 -4.44 4.73 -15.15
CA LEU A 432 -4.62 5.12 -13.75
C LEU A 432 -5.93 4.57 -13.18
N THR A 433 -7.01 4.62 -13.96
CA THR A 433 -8.32 4.04 -13.60
C THR A 433 -8.19 2.54 -13.32
N LEU A 434 -7.46 1.80 -14.16
CA LEU A 434 -7.27 0.36 -13.96
C LEU A 434 -6.41 0.04 -12.72
N PHE A 435 -5.38 0.84 -12.42
CA PHE A 435 -4.58 0.66 -11.20
C PHE A 435 -5.38 0.93 -9.91
N ARG A 436 -6.41 1.77 -10.00
CA ARG A 436 -7.30 2.09 -8.89
C ARG A 436 -8.44 1.10 -8.70
N ALA A 437 -8.60 0.11 -9.59
CA ALA A 437 -9.62 -0.93 -9.46
C ALA A 437 -9.57 -1.62 -8.08
N ARG A 438 -10.76 -1.91 -7.52
CA ARG A 438 -10.93 -2.54 -6.20
C ARG A 438 -11.98 -3.65 -6.23
N GLY A 439 -11.88 -4.59 -5.30
CA GLY A 439 -12.83 -5.69 -5.16
C GLY A 439 -12.97 -6.49 -6.45
N ARG A 440 -14.21 -6.73 -6.89
CA ARG A 440 -14.52 -7.53 -8.09
C ARG A 440 -14.02 -6.92 -9.40
N GLU A 441 -13.69 -5.63 -9.42
CA GLU A 441 -13.07 -4.98 -10.57
C GLU A 441 -11.67 -5.53 -10.84
N VAL A 442 -10.94 -5.95 -9.81
CA VAL A 442 -9.60 -6.55 -9.95
C VAL A 442 -9.67 -7.82 -10.79
N ALA A 443 -10.66 -8.69 -10.50
CA ALA A 443 -10.91 -9.89 -11.30
C ALA A 443 -11.36 -9.56 -12.73
N ALA A 444 -12.11 -8.48 -12.94
CA ALA A 444 -12.49 -8.03 -14.28
C ALA A 444 -11.29 -7.52 -15.10
N VAL A 445 -10.38 -6.76 -14.48
CA VAL A 445 -9.13 -6.30 -15.12
C VAL A 445 -8.23 -7.49 -15.45
N ALA A 446 -8.05 -8.42 -14.50
CA ALA A 446 -7.27 -9.64 -14.70
C ALA A 446 -7.84 -10.52 -15.82
N GLN A 447 -9.18 -10.66 -15.90
CA GLN A 447 -9.85 -11.40 -16.96
C GLN A 447 -9.54 -10.81 -18.34
N VAL A 448 -9.68 -9.50 -18.53
CA VAL A 448 -9.36 -8.84 -19.80
C VAL A 448 -7.88 -8.98 -20.14
N ALA A 449 -7.00 -8.86 -19.15
CA ALA A 449 -5.58 -9.09 -19.36
C ALA A 449 -5.29 -10.53 -19.79
N ASP A 450 -5.95 -11.54 -19.21
CA ASP A 450 -5.75 -12.93 -19.60
C ASP A 450 -6.36 -13.29 -20.97
N GLU A 451 -7.50 -12.68 -21.33
CA GLU A 451 -8.07 -12.71 -22.68
C GLU A 451 -7.03 -12.19 -23.70
N LEU A 452 -6.45 -11.00 -23.44
CA LEU A 452 -5.40 -10.44 -24.29
C LEU A 452 -4.14 -11.31 -24.33
N ARG A 453 -3.72 -11.89 -23.21
CA ARG A 453 -2.60 -12.84 -23.16
C ARG A 453 -2.87 -14.03 -24.07
N GLN A 454 -4.07 -14.61 -24.00
CA GLN A 454 -4.46 -15.72 -24.85
C GLN A 454 -4.45 -15.34 -26.34
N GLU A 455 -4.95 -14.15 -26.69
CA GLU A 455 -4.93 -13.65 -28.07
C GLU A 455 -3.50 -13.45 -28.62
N ILE A 456 -2.59 -12.92 -27.81
CA ILE A 456 -1.24 -12.52 -28.24
C ILE A 456 -0.27 -13.69 -28.23
N VAL A 457 -0.23 -14.47 -27.14
CA VAL A 457 0.80 -15.52 -26.93
C VAL A 457 0.23 -16.94 -26.78
N GLY A 458 -1.10 -17.09 -26.78
CA GLY A 458 -1.75 -18.39 -26.61
C GLY A 458 -1.49 -19.02 -25.23
N ASP A 459 -1.48 -20.36 -25.18
CA ASP A 459 -1.37 -21.13 -23.93
C ASP A 459 0.06 -21.47 -23.53
N ALA A 460 1.07 -20.94 -24.22
CA ALA A 460 2.46 -21.14 -23.85
C ALA A 460 2.80 -20.31 -22.60
N VAL A 461 3.31 -20.98 -21.57
CA VAL A 461 3.97 -20.35 -20.43
C VAL A 461 5.47 -20.60 -20.56
N THR A 462 6.25 -19.54 -20.69
CA THR A 462 7.68 -19.65 -20.98
C THR A 462 8.54 -19.61 -19.72
N TRP A 463 9.76 -20.14 -19.83
CA TRP A 463 10.81 -20.02 -18.83
C TRP A 463 12.20 -20.13 -19.50
N VAL A 464 13.24 -19.59 -18.87
CA VAL A 464 14.63 -19.68 -19.35
C VAL A 464 15.49 -20.47 -18.35
N ALA A 465 16.34 -21.36 -18.87
CA ALA A 465 17.36 -22.02 -18.05
C ALA A 465 18.52 -21.05 -17.88
N ASN A 466 18.69 -20.50 -16.68
CA ASN A 466 19.70 -19.46 -16.44
C ASN A 466 20.40 -19.58 -15.09
N ARG A 467 21.52 -18.86 -14.99
CA ARG A 467 22.26 -18.63 -13.74
C ARG A 467 22.52 -17.14 -13.55
N ASN A 468 22.20 -16.63 -12.36
CA ASN A 468 22.63 -15.30 -11.96
C ASN A 468 24.08 -15.36 -11.47
N ILE A 469 24.93 -14.47 -11.97
CA ILE A 469 26.30 -14.32 -11.50
C ILE A 469 26.46 -12.89 -10.99
N ASN A 470 26.41 -12.77 -9.67
CA ASN A 470 26.77 -11.53 -9.00
C ASN A 470 28.28 -11.44 -8.84
N TYR A 471 28.94 -10.68 -9.71
CA TYR A 471 30.40 -10.62 -9.74
C TYR A 471 31.00 -9.71 -8.65
N THR A 472 30.23 -8.78 -8.09
CA THR A 472 30.60 -8.04 -6.88
C THR A 472 29.39 -7.45 -6.17
N ASN A 473 29.47 -7.30 -4.84
CA ASN A 473 28.52 -6.53 -4.04
C ASN A 473 29.05 -5.14 -3.63
N VAL A 474 30.25 -4.75 -4.09
CA VAL A 474 30.86 -3.43 -3.79
C VAL A 474 30.32 -2.38 -4.77
N CYS A 475 29.80 -1.27 -4.26
CA CYS A 475 29.23 -0.23 -5.11
C CYS A 475 29.56 1.18 -4.62
N THR A 476 29.88 2.09 -5.55
CA THR A 476 30.05 3.51 -5.25
C THR A 476 28.73 4.27 -5.06
N PHE A 477 27.62 3.73 -5.55
CA PHE A 477 26.29 4.36 -5.49
C PHE A 477 25.53 3.99 -4.22
N LYS A 478 24.72 4.92 -3.70
CA LYS A 478 24.01 4.79 -2.42
C LYS A 478 22.50 4.73 -2.60
N CYS A 479 22.02 3.66 -3.25
CA CYS A 479 20.58 3.43 -3.40
C CYS A 479 19.95 3.15 -2.04
N ARG A 480 18.91 3.91 -1.68
CA ARG A 480 18.25 3.79 -0.37
C ARG A 480 17.40 2.53 -0.24
N PHE A 481 17.05 1.87 -1.34
CA PHE A 481 16.27 0.63 -1.31
C PHE A 481 17.15 -0.65 -1.30
N CYS A 482 18.43 -0.55 -1.66
CA CYS A 482 19.27 -1.72 -1.94
C CYS A 482 19.78 -2.38 -0.64
N GLY A 483 19.43 -3.65 -0.42
CA GLY A 483 20.02 -4.49 0.64
C GLY A 483 21.38 -5.10 0.27
N PHE A 484 21.68 -5.20 -1.03
CA PHE A 484 22.81 -5.95 -1.59
C PHE A 484 24.12 -5.16 -1.61
N SER A 485 24.13 -3.92 -2.10
CA SER A 485 25.34 -3.12 -2.33
C SER A 485 26.01 -2.63 -1.03
N LYS A 486 27.34 -2.64 -0.99
CA LYS A 486 28.17 -2.20 0.15
C LYS A 486 28.96 -0.94 -0.20
N GLY A 487 28.93 0.05 0.70
CA GLY A 487 29.79 1.24 0.65
C GLY A 487 31.21 0.95 1.17
N PRO A 488 32.07 1.97 1.31
CA PRO A 488 33.39 1.83 1.94
C PRO A 488 33.26 1.23 3.36
N LEU A 489 34.25 0.42 3.76
CA LEU A 489 34.34 -0.45 4.97
C LEU A 489 33.86 0.13 6.33
N SER A 490 33.54 1.42 6.44
CA SER A 490 33.21 2.12 7.69
C SER A 490 31.76 2.01 8.15
N LEU A 491 30.86 1.32 7.41
CA LEU A 491 29.43 1.22 7.71
C LEU A 491 28.91 -0.24 7.71
N ASN A 492 29.71 -1.17 8.25
CA ASN A 492 29.43 -2.61 8.19
C ASN A 492 28.27 -3.04 9.10
N LEU A 493 27.05 -2.85 8.60
CA LEU A 493 25.85 -3.48 9.14
C LEU A 493 25.41 -4.75 8.37
N ARG A 494 26.06 -5.13 7.25
CA ARG A 494 25.50 -6.10 6.30
C ARG A 494 26.56 -6.88 5.51
N GLY A 495 26.90 -8.12 5.88
CA GLY A 495 27.65 -9.11 5.07
C GLY A 495 29.06 -8.70 4.54
N THR A 496 29.83 -9.66 4.00
CA THR A 496 31.23 -9.41 3.59
C THR A 496 31.32 -8.87 2.15
N PRO A 497 32.07 -7.76 1.90
CA PRO A 497 32.42 -7.32 0.54
C PRO A 497 33.16 -8.40 -0.25
N TYR A 498 32.82 -8.59 -1.52
CA TYR A 498 33.53 -9.52 -2.41
C TYR A 498 33.59 -9.04 -3.86
N LEU A 499 34.56 -9.57 -4.60
CA LEU A 499 34.75 -9.42 -6.03
C LEU A 499 35.20 -10.78 -6.57
N LEU A 500 34.47 -11.34 -7.53
CA LEU A 500 34.85 -12.57 -8.21
C LEU A 500 35.98 -12.30 -9.20
N GLU A 501 36.94 -13.20 -9.29
CA GLU A 501 37.94 -13.16 -10.37
C GLU A 501 37.29 -13.58 -11.70
N LEU A 502 37.86 -13.16 -12.84
CA LEU A 502 37.36 -13.56 -14.16
C LEU A 502 37.33 -15.09 -14.33
N GLY A 503 38.28 -15.80 -13.73
CA GLY A 503 38.30 -17.26 -13.69
C GLY A 503 37.09 -17.84 -12.96
N ASP A 504 36.70 -17.27 -11.81
CA ASP A 504 35.52 -17.71 -11.06
C ASP A 504 34.23 -17.51 -11.87
N ILE A 505 34.13 -16.40 -12.61
CA ILE A 505 32.98 -16.12 -13.49
C ILE A 505 32.93 -17.13 -14.65
N ALA A 506 34.08 -17.43 -15.26
CA ALA A 506 34.18 -18.45 -16.31
C ALA A 506 33.81 -19.84 -15.79
N ASP A 507 34.32 -20.25 -14.63
CA ASP A 507 34.03 -21.54 -14.00
C ASP A 507 32.52 -21.69 -13.70
N ARG A 508 31.89 -20.66 -13.11
CA ARG A 508 30.44 -20.65 -12.86
C ARG A 508 29.61 -20.73 -14.15
N THR A 509 30.11 -20.15 -15.23
CA THR A 509 29.47 -20.23 -16.56
C THR A 509 29.56 -21.64 -17.14
N ILE A 510 30.72 -22.29 -17.02
CA ILE A 510 30.93 -23.68 -17.45
C ILE A 510 30.03 -24.63 -16.65
N GLU A 511 29.94 -24.44 -15.34
CA GLU A 511 29.01 -25.18 -14.47
C GLU A 511 27.56 -25.00 -14.93
N ALA A 512 27.13 -23.76 -15.18
CA ALA A 512 25.77 -23.47 -15.65
C ALA A 512 25.47 -24.15 -16.99
N ALA A 513 26.41 -24.07 -17.94
CA ALA A 513 26.29 -24.74 -19.24
C ALA A 513 26.21 -26.27 -19.08
N GLY A 514 27.01 -26.84 -18.17
CA GLY A 514 26.96 -28.27 -17.81
C GLY A 514 25.63 -28.70 -17.20
N ALA A 515 24.95 -27.80 -16.50
CA ALA A 515 23.60 -27.97 -15.98
C ALA A 515 22.48 -27.66 -17.01
N GLY A 516 22.84 -27.31 -18.25
CA GLY A 516 21.89 -27.03 -19.33
C GLY A 516 21.38 -25.58 -19.40
N ALA A 517 22.00 -24.65 -18.67
CA ALA A 517 21.67 -23.23 -18.79
C ALA A 517 21.99 -22.70 -20.20
N THR A 518 21.11 -21.85 -20.70
CA THR A 518 21.25 -21.17 -22.00
C THR A 518 21.56 -19.68 -21.85
N GLU A 519 21.48 -19.17 -20.62
CA GLU A 519 21.72 -17.78 -20.26
C GLU A 519 22.53 -17.67 -18.96
N VAL A 520 23.44 -16.70 -18.92
CA VAL A 520 23.94 -16.14 -17.67
C VAL A 520 23.52 -14.68 -17.54
N CYS A 521 22.98 -14.33 -16.37
CA CYS A 521 22.62 -12.97 -16.04
C CYS A 521 23.74 -12.34 -15.19
N LEU A 522 24.39 -11.30 -15.71
CA LEU A 522 25.51 -10.63 -15.06
C LEU A 522 25.07 -9.32 -14.42
N GLN A 523 25.14 -9.24 -13.10
CA GLN A 523 24.73 -8.05 -12.33
C GLN A 523 25.68 -7.80 -11.16
N GLY A 524 26.14 -6.58 -10.95
CA GLY A 524 27.03 -6.28 -9.84
C GLY A 524 26.92 -4.84 -9.34
N GLY A 525 27.64 -4.57 -8.26
CA GLY A 525 27.90 -3.20 -7.85
C GLY A 525 28.94 -2.52 -8.75
N ILE A 526 28.92 -1.18 -8.75
CA ILE A 526 29.89 -0.39 -9.51
C ILE A 526 31.12 -0.20 -8.64
N HIS A 527 32.10 -1.07 -8.82
CA HIS A 527 33.32 -1.07 -8.03
C HIS A 527 34.16 0.20 -8.31
N PRO A 528 34.73 0.87 -7.29
CA PRO A 528 35.51 2.10 -7.46
C PRO A 528 36.77 1.91 -8.32
N ASN A 529 37.34 0.71 -8.32
CA ASN A 529 38.58 0.39 -9.05
C ASN A 529 38.38 -0.09 -10.50
N PHE A 530 37.15 -0.18 -11.01
CA PHE A 530 36.96 -0.54 -12.42
C PHE A 530 37.31 0.65 -13.33
N ASP A 531 38.10 0.43 -14.36
CA ASP A 531 38.55 1.46 -15.33
C ASP A 531 37.59 1.67 -16.51
N GLY A 532 36.56 0.83 -16.62
CA GLY A 532 35.55 0.84 -17.70
C GLY A 532 35.64 -0.40 -18.60
N ASN A 533 36.84 -0.96 -18.81
CA ASN A 533 37.01 -2.18 -19.62
C ASN A 533 36.68 -3.47 -18.86
N TYR A 534 36.62 -3.42 -17.53
CA TYR A 534 36.27 -4.59 -16.71
C TYR A 534 35.01 -5.32 -17.19
N TYR A 535 33.93 -4.61 -17.53
CA TYR A 535 32.68 -5.24 -18.02
C TYR A 535 32.88 -5.95 -19.37
N ILE A 536 33.71 -5.38 -20.25
CA ILE A 536 34.09 -5.99 -21.54
C ILE A 536 34.92 -7.26 -21.30
N ASP A 537 35.84 -7.23 -20.34
CA ASP A 537 36.67 -8.38 -20.00
C ASP A 537 35.85 -9.50 -19.34
N VAL A 538 34.85 -9.16 -18.51
CA VAL A 538 33.87 -10.13 -17.99
C VAL A 538 33.07 -10.77 -19.11
N ALA A 539 32.52 -9.98 -20.05
CA ALA A 539 31.79 -10.52 -21.19
C ALA A 539 32.66 -11.46 -22.02
N ARG A 540 33.92 -11.05 -22.28
CA ARG A 540 34.89 -11.85 -23.03
C ARG A 540 35.21 -13.15 -22.31
N ALA A 541 35.44 -13.12 -20.99
CA ALA A 541 35.73 -14.32 -20.21
C ALA A 541 34.58 -15.35 -20.27
N VAL A 542 33.32 -14.89 -20.18
CA VAL A 542 32.13 -15.74 -20.34
C VAL A 542 32.04 -16.30 -21.76
N HIS A 543 32.26 -15.47 -22.78
CA HIS A 543 32.18 -15.87 -24.18
C HIS A 543 33.30 -16.86 -24.57
N GLU A 544 34.52 -16.66 -24.10
CA GLU A 544 35.65 -17.59 -24.32
C GLU A 544 35.43 -18.93 -23.63
N ALA A 545 34.88 -18.91 -22.40
CA ALA A 545 34.57 -20.13 -21.65
C ALA A 545 33.43 -20.94 -22.29
N VAL A 546 32.35 -20.27 -22.69
CA VAL A 546 31.16 -20.89 -23.30
C VAL A 546 30.62 -20.01 -24.44
N PRO A 547 31.14 -20.13 -25.68
CA PRO A 547 30.75 -19.26 -26.80
C PRO A 547 29.26 -19.26 -27.15
N GLY A 548 28.57 -20.37 -26.86
CA GLY A 548 27.13 -20.54 -27.08
C GLY A 548 26.25 -19.86 -26.04
N MET A 549 26.78 -19.47 -24.88
CA MET A 549 26.02 -18.89 -23.78
C MET A 549 25.41 -17.54 -24.19
N HIS A 550 24.17 -17.27 -23.76
CA HIS A 550 23.60 -15.94 -23.89
C HIS A 550 24.03 -15.09 -22.70
N ILE A 551 24.68 -13.96 -22.98
CA ILE A 551 25.11 -13.00 -21.96
C ILE A 551 24.04 -11.90 -21.87
N HIS A 552 23.22 -11.97 -20.82
CA HIS A 552 22.28 -10.93 -20.43
C HIS A 552 22.89 -10.16 -19.27
N GLY A 553 23.59 -9.06 -19.54
CA GLY A 553 24.48 -8.47 -18.55
C GLY A 553 24.52 -6.96 -18.59
N PHE A 554 24.92 -6.36 -17.48
CA PHE A 554 25.19 -4.93 -17.33
C PHE A 554 23.98 -4.04 -17.63
N THR A 555 23.40 -3.48 -16.57
CA THR A 555 22.33 -2.49 -16.62
C THR A 555 22.73 -1.25 -17.42
N ALA A 556 21.72 -0.45 -17.80
CA ALA A 556 21.90 0.89 -18.34
C ALA A 556 22.90 1.73 -17.51
N LEU A 557 22.89 1.59 -16.18
CA LEU A 557 23.82 2.29 -15.30
C LEU A 557 25.26 1.78 -15.45
N GLU A 558 25.48 0.47 -15.47
CA GLU A 558 26.82 -0.13 -15.61
C GLU A 558 27.46 0.22 -16.95
N VAL A 559 26.71 0.10 -18.06
CA VAL A 559 27.25 0.41 -19.40
C VAL A 559 27.52 1.90 -19.60
N THR A 560 26.68 2.77 -19.03
CA THR A 560 26.88 4.23 -19.06
C THR A 560 28.12 4.62 -18.26
N GLU A 561 28.30 4.06 -17.07
CA GLU A 561 29.51 4.29 -16.28
C GLU A 561 30.77 3.70 -16.92
N GLY A 562 30.66 2.55 -17.59
CA GLY A 562 31.74 1.96 -18.39
C GLY A 562 32.21 2.89 -19.50
N ALA A 563 31.28 3.35 -20.34
CA ALA A 563 31.55 4.29 -21.43
C ALA A 563 32.16 5.60 -20.92
N LYS A 564 31.61 6.16 -19.84
CA LYS A 564 32.08 7.40 -19.21
C LYS A 564 33.50 7.28 -18.66
N ARG A 565 33.85 6.16 -18.01
CA ARG A 565 35.21 5.93 -17.48
C ARG A 565 36.24 5.76 -18.59
N ASN A 566 35.86 5.12 -19.69
CA ASN A 566 36.67 5.03 -20.90
C ASN A 566 36.70 6.33 -21.72
N GLN A 567 35.89 7.34 -21.36
CA GLN A 567 35.73 8.60 -22.09
C GLN A 567 35.35 8.39 -23.56
N GLU A 568 34.49 7.40 -23.84
CA GLU A 568 34.02 7.08 -25.20
C GLU A 568 32.49 7.18 -25.31
N PRO A 569 31.94 7.40 -26.52
CA PRO A 569 30.50 7.38 -26.75
C PRO A 569 29.87 6.03 -26.36
N LEU A 570 28.68 6.06 -25.76
CA LEU A 570 27.99 4.84 -25.31
C LEU A 570 27.72 3.85 -26.46
N ALA A 571 27.45 4.33 -27.68
CA ALA A 571 27.27 3.48 -28.85
C ALA A 571 28.53 2.66 -29.19
N ASP A 572 29.70 3.29 -29.13
CA ASP A 572 30.99 2.63 -29.38
C ASP A 572 31.29 1.61 -28.27
N TYR A 573 31.03 1.98 -27.01
CA TYR A 573 31.18 1.09 -25.85
C TYR A 573 30.29 -0.17 -25.96
N LEU A 574 29.01 0.01 -26.28
CA LEU A 574 28.06 -1.10 -26.43
C LEU A 574 28.39 -1.98 -27.65
N THR A 575 28.93 -1.40 -28.72
CA THR A 575 29.43 -2.17 -29.87
C THR A 575 30.58 -3.08 -29.45
N ARG A 576 31.54 -2.55 -28.68
CA ARG A 576 32.66 -3.35 -28.13
C ARG A 576 32.18 -4.45 -27.17
N LEU A 577 31.18 -4.18 -26.34
CA LEU A 577 30.55 -5.20 -25.49
C LEU A 577 29.89 -6.31 -26.31
N LYS A 578 29.17 -5.94 -27.37
CA LYS A 578 28.56 -6.89 -28.32
C LYS A 578 29.62 -7.76 -28.99
N GLU A 579 30.73 -7.17 -29.44
CA GLU A 579 31.88 -7.90 -30.00
C GLU A 579 32.54 -8.84 -28.98
N ALA A 580 32.53 -8.47 -27.70
CA ALA A 580 33.01 -9.32 -26.60
C ALA A 580 32.04 -10.46 -26.24
N GLY A 581 30.86 -10.53 -26.87
CA GLY A 581 29.91 -11.63 -26.74
C GLY A 581 28.59 -11.27 -26.05
N GLN A 582 28.41 -10.01 -25.62
CA GLN A 582 27.13 -9.57 -25.04
C GLN A 582 26.01 -9.60 -26.07
N LYS A 583 24.81 -10.03 -25.64
CA LYS A 583 23.64 -10.15 -26.54
C LYS A 583 22.42 -9.34 -26.09
N SER A 584 22.32 -9.00 -24.81
CA SER A 584 21.24 -8.17 -24.28
C SER A 584 21.61 -7.48 -22.98
N LEU A 585 20.82 -6.48 -22.59
CA LEU A 585 20.93 -5.78 -21.31
C LEU A 585 19.73 -6.11 -20.40
N PRO A 586 19.94 -6.26 -19.07
CA PRO A 586 18.86 -6.19 -18.11
C PRO A 586 18.33 -4.75 -17.98
N GLY A 587 17.03 -4.62 -17.85
CA GLY A 587 16.29 -3.38 -17.61
C GLY A 587 16.27 -2.94 -16.16
N THR A 588 17.05 -3.58 -15.28
CA THR A 588 17.26 -3.11 -13.91
C THR A 588 17.99 -1.75 -13.92
N ALA A 589 18.03 -1.06 -12.77
CA ALA A 589 18.33 0.37 -12.65
C ALA A 589 17.24 1.35 -13.15
N ALA A 590 16.16 0.83 -13.73
CA ALA A 590 14.94 1.59 -14.03
C ALA A 590 14.20 2.01 -12.75
N GLU A 591 14.06 1.11 -11.78
CA GLU A 591 13.26 1.29 -10.56
C GLU A 591 11.87 1.87 -10.88
N ILE A 592 11.68 3.17 -10.65
CA ILE A 592 10.60 3.98 -11.20
C ILE A 592 11.22 5.04 -12.11
N LEU A 593 10.76 5.11 -13.36
CA LEU A 593 11.14 6.13 -14.33
C LEU A 593 10.31 7.39 -14.08
N HIS A 594 10.52 8.02 -12.92
CA HIS A 594 9.95 9.30 -12.51
C HIS A 594 10.95 10.02 -11.60
N ASP A 595 11.48 11.16 -12.02
CA ASP A 595 12.69 11.73 -11.39
C ASP A 595 12.48 12.17 -9.94
N ASP A 596 11.26 12.56 -9.53
CA ASP A 596 10.96 12.87 -8.12
C ASP A 596 11.08 11.64 -7.21
N VAL A 597 10.67 10.48 -7.71
CA VAL A 597 10.83 9.20 -6.99
C VAL A 597 12.31 8.81 -6.97
N ARG A 598 13.02 8.97 -8.09
CA ARG A 598 14.46 8.68 -8.19
C ARG A 598 15.30 9.55 -7.28
N ALA A 599 14.97 10.84 -7.14
CA ALA A 599 15.63 11.77 -6.22
C ALA A 599 15.57 11.29 -4.77
N THR A 600 14.54 10.53 -4.41
CA THR A 600 14.40 9.93 -3.08
C THR A 600 15.04 8.55 -2.99
N LEU A 601 14.81 7.66 -3.96
CA LEU A 601 15.26 6.26 -3.92
C LEU A 601 16.74 6.09 -4.27
N CYS A 602 17.23 6.80 -5.28
CA CYS A 602 18.56 6.63 -5.85
C CYS A 602 19.06 7.91 -6.55
N PRO A 603 19.28 9.01 -5.79
CA PRO A 603 19.64 10.31 -6.35
C PRO A 603 20.97 10.33 -7.12
N ASP A 604 21.87 9.39 -6.80
CA ASP A 604 23.20 9.32 -7.42
C ASP A 604 23.19 8.57 -8.76
N LYS A 605 22.12 7.81 -9.08
CA LYS A 605 22.02 7.02 -10.33
C LYS A 605 21.72 7.92 -11.54
N ILE A 606 21.84 7.35 -12.74
CA ILE A 606 21.32 7.96 -13.98
C ILE A 606 19.85 8.39 -13.81
N ASN A 607 19.44 9.47 -14.46
CA ASN A 607 18.05 9.93 -14.47
C ASN A 607 17.17 9.13 -15.44
N THR A 608 15.89 9.49 -15.55
CA THR A 608 14.95 8.78 -16.45
C THR A 608 15.39 8.83 -17.92
N GLU A 609 15.77 10.00 -18.44
CA GLU A 609 16.14 10.15 -19.85
C GLU A 609 17.45 9.41 -20.16
N GLU A 610 18.42 9.47 -19.26
CA GLU A 610 19.68 8.73 -19.41
C GLU A 610 19.45 7.21 -19.46
N TRP A 611 18.49 6.68 -18.68
CA TRP A 611 18.10 5.27 -18.75
C TRP A 611 17.45 4.95 -20.11
N LEU A 612 16.50 5.76 -20.57
CA LEU A 612 15.84 5.57 -21.87
C LEU A 612 16.84 5.64 -23.02
N GLU A 613 17.77 6.60 -22.99
CA GLU A 613 18.80 6.77 -24.01
C GLU A 613 19.77 5.59 -24.05
N ALA A 614 20.18 5.05 -22.90
CA ALA A 614 21.02 3.86 -22.86
C ALA A 614 20.37 2.66 -23.57
N HIS A 615 19.08 2.43 -23.35
CA HIS A 615 18.33 1.37 -24.04
C HIS A 615 18.10 1.69 -25.52
N ARG A 616 17.81 2.96 -25.88
CA ARG A 616 17.70 3.41 -27.27
C ARG A 616 18.97 3.09 -28.06
N ILE A 617 20.13 3.46 -27.51
CA ILE A 617 21.43 3.20 -28.12
C ILE A 617 21.69 1.68 -28.19
N ALA A 618 21.43 0.94 -27.11
CA ALA A 618 21.58 -0.53 -27.11
C ALA A 618 20.79 -1.20 -28.25
N HIS A 619 19.53 -0.79 -28.44
CA HIS A 619 18.68 -1.30 -29.51
C HIS A 619 19.23 -0.92 -30.89
N SER A 620 19.73 0.30 -31.08
CA SER A 620 20.31 0.76 -32.34
C SER A 620 21.56 -0.03 -32.77
N VAL A 621 22.35 -0.54 -31.81
CA VAL A 621 23.52 -1.40 -32.10
C VAL A 621 23.13 -2.88 -32.15
N GLY A 622 21.83 -3.20 -32.02
CA GLY A 622 21.26 -4.54 -32.16
C GLY A 622 21.40 -5.44 -30.94
N LEU A 623 21.46 -4.86 -29.74
CA LEU A 623 21.28 -5.57 -28.47
C LEU A 623 19.80 -5.52 -28.08
N GLY A 624 19.23 -6.62 -27.60
CA GLY A 624 17.90 -6.62 -26.99
C GLY A 624 17.96 -6.18 -25.53
N SER A 625 16.82 -5.85 -24.93
CA SER A 625 16.74 -5.62 -23.48
C SER A 625 15.35 -5.92 -22.93
N ASN A 626 15.16 -5.75 -21.62
CA ASN A 626 13.83 -5.84 -21.00
C ASN A 626 13.49 -4.57 -20.22
N VAL A 627 12.22 -4.46 -19.82
CA VAL A 627 11.72 -3.39 -18.95
C VAL A 627 11.51 -3.97 -17.56
N THR A 628 12.05 -3.32 -16.54
CA THR A 628 11.75 -3.68 -15.14
C THR A 628 11.13 -2.51 -14.42
N ILE A 629 10.23 -2.78 -13.49
CA ILE A 629 9.68 -1.77 -12.57
C ILE A 629 9.77 -2.27 -11.14
N MET A 630 10.41 -1.49 -10.26
CA MET A 630 10.39 -1.76 -8.82
C MET A 630 9.26 -0.95 -8.17
N PHE A 631 8.26 -1.63 -7.62
CA PHE A 631 7.03 -1.00 -7.12
C PHE A 631 6.61 -1.50 -5.73
N GLY A 632 5.75 -0.74 -5.06
CA GLY A 632 5.32 -0.92 -3.68
C GLY A 632 6.15 -0.16 -2.64
N SER A 633 6.96 0.83 -3.05
CA SER A 633 7.85 1.55 -2.14
C SER A 633 7.25 2.91 -1.71
N ILE A 634 7.77 4.02 -2.22
CA ILE A 634 7.32 5.39 -1.91
C ILE A 634 6.41 5.97 -3.00
N GLU A 635 6.32 5.30 -4.15
CA GLU A 635 5.62 5.80 -5.31
C GLU A 635 4.11 5.52 -5.26
N ARG A 636 3.37 6.30 -6.05
CA ARG A 636 1.91 6.26 -6.23
C ARG A 636 1.57 5.78 -7.65
N PRO A 637 0.31 5.38 -7.93
CA PRO A 637 -0.07 4.83 -9.22
C PRO A 637 0.25 5.72 -10.42
N GLU A 638 0.20 7.05 -10.26
CA GLU A 638 0.57 8.01 -11.30
C GLU A 638 2.02 7.81 -11.78
N HIS A 639 2.93 7.50 -10.86
CA HIS A 639 4.33 7.21 -11.19
C HIS A 639 4.47 5.89 -11.96
N TRP A 640 3.64 4.89 -11.66
CA TRP A 640 3.60 3.63 -12.44
C TRP A 640 3.11 3.88 -13.86
N VAL A 641 2.06 4.70 -14.02
CA VAL A 641 1.53 5.08 -15.34
C VAL A 641 2.61 5.77 -16.17
N HIS A 642 3.32 6.75 -15.60
CA HIS A 642 4.43 7.41 -16.29
C HIS A 642 5.53 6.44 -16.71
N HIS A 643 5.88 5.48 -15.86
CA HIS A 643 6.85 4.45 -16.20
C HIS A 643 6.39 3.66 -17.44
N LEU A 644 5.17 3.10 -17.41
CA LEU A 644 4.63 2.29 -18.51
C LEU A 644 4.52 3.07 -19.82
N LEU A 645 4.09 4.33 -19.78
CA LEU A 645 3.97 5.16 -20.98
C LEU A 645 5.33 5.50 -21.60
N ARG A 646 6.35 5.78 -20.79
CA ARG A 646 7.71 6.11 -21.26
C ARG A 646 8.37 4.92 -21.96
N THR A 647 8.29 3.74 -21.36
CA THR A 647 8.85 2.51 -21.93
C THR A 647 8.06 2.04 -23.14
N ARG A 648 6.73 2.22 -23.15
CA ARG A 648 5.89 1.96 -24.31
C ARG A 648 6.28 2.83 -25.50
N ALA A 649 6.48 4.14 -25.28
CA ALA A 649 6.92 5.05 -26.32
C ALA A 649 8.30 4.67 -26.88
N LEU A 650 9.26 4.29 -26.02
CA LEU A 650 10.56 3.81 -26.47
C LEU A 650 10.46 2.46 -27.22
N GLN A 651 9.53 1.59 -26.82
CA GLN A 651 9.27 0.35 -27.55
C GLN A 651 8.70 0.60 -28.94
N GLU A 652 7.79 1.57 -29.10
CA GLU A 652 7.28 1.98 -30.42
C GLU A 652 8.38 2.55 -31.32
N GLU A 653 9.37 3.23 -30.72
CA GLU A 653 10.52 3.77 -31.44
C GLU A 653 11.49 2.67 -31.91
N THR A 654 11.80 1.70 -31.03
CA THR A 654 12.97 0.82 -31.21
C THR A 654 12.67 -0.67 -31.37
N GLY A 655 11.54 -1.16 -30.84
CA GLY A 655 11.15 -2.56 -30.85
C GLY A 655 12.11 -3.51 -30.12
N GLY A 656 13.02 -2.99 -29.29
CA GLY A 656 14.11 -3.79 -28.71
C GLY A 656 13.83 -4.42 -27.35
N PHE A 657 12.72 -4.06 -26.69
CA PHE A 657 12.30 -4.71 -25.45
C PHE A 657 11.64 -6.06 -25.73
N THR A 658 12.08 -7.10 -25.01
CA THR A 658 11.59 -8.47 -25.16
C THR A 658 10.52 -8.84 -24.15
N GLU A 659 10.57 -8.24 -22.94
CA GLU A 659 9.63 -8.50 -21.87
C GLU A 659 9.52 -7.34 -20.87
N PHE A 660 8.43 -7.35 -20.13
CA PHE A 660 8.24 -6.56 -18.93
C PHE A 660 8.32 -7.45 -17.68
N VAL A 661 9.01 -6.96 -16.65
CA VAL A 661 9.22 -7.66 -15.38
C VAL A 661 8.78 -6.79 -14.21
N GLY A 662 7.69 -7.20 -13.54
CA GLY A 662 7.25 -6.59 -12.30
C GLY A 662 8.09 -7.05 -11.11
N LEU A 663 8.81 -6.13 -10.47
CA LEU A 663 9.68 -6.42 -9.31
C LEU A 663 9.10 -5.80 -8.04
N PRO A 664 8.25 -6.51 -7.30
CA PRO A 664 7.71 -5.97 -6.06
C PRO A 664 8.82 -5.69 -5.02
N PHE A 665 8.68 -4.60 -4.28
CA PHE A 665 9.65 -4.13 -3.30
C PHE A 665 9.70 -5.05 -2.08
N VAL A 666 10.91 -5.57 -1.79
CA VAL A 666 11.22 -6.38 -0.59
C VAL A 666 11.85 -5.47 0.45
N HIS A 667 11.18 -5.26 1.57
CA HIS A 667 11.49 -4.18 2.52
C HIS A 667 12.42 -4.57 3.69
N MET A 668 12.53 -5.84 4.07
CA MET A 668 13.05 -6.27 5.38
C MET A 668 14.48 -5.78 5.64
N ALA A 669 15.36 -5.86 4.63
CA ALA A 669 16.74 -5.37 4.72
C ALA A 669 16.95 -3.98 4.06
N SER A 670 15.89 -3.34 3.60
CA SER A 670 15.97 -2.11 2.81
C SER A 670 16.27 -0.88 3.67
N PRO A 671 17.34 -0.09 3.40
CA PRO A 671 17.66 1.09 4.20
C PRO A 671 16.52 2.09 4.36
N ILE A 672 15.76 2.36 3.30
CA ILE A 672 14.67 3.35 3.31
C ILE A 672 13.51 2.91 4.22
N TYR A 673 13.21 1.61 4.24
CA TYR A 673 12.19 1.07 5.12
C TYR A 673 12.66 1.01 6.57
N LEU A 674 13.90 0.56 6.82
CA LEU A 674 14.52 0.59 8.16
C LEU A 674 14.64 2.01 8.73
N GLN A 675 14.78 3.01 7.86
CA GLN A 675 14.74 4.43 8.21
C GLN A 675 13.31 4.97 8.40
N LYS A 676 12.30 4.12 8.28
CA LYS A 676 10.88 4.47 8.39
C LYS A 676 10.44 5.51 7.35
N LYS A 677 10.83 5.32 6.09
CA LYS A 677 10.57 6.27 4.97
C LYS A 677 9.96 5.61 3.73
N ALA A 678 9.47 4.38 3.83
CA ALA A 678 8.80 3.69 2.73
C ALA A 678 7.73 2.76 3.29
N ARG A 679 6.79 2.36 2.42
CA ARG A 679 5.84 1.28 2.70
C ARG A 679 6.57 -0.06 2.80
N ARG A 680 5.91 -1.04 3.41
CA ARG A 680 6.36 -2.44 3.51
C ARG A 680 6.18 -3.25 2.20
N GLY A 681 6.30 -2.63 1.03
CA GLY A 681 6.03 -3.29 -0.25
C GLY A 681 4.57 -3.15 -0.71
N PRO A 682 4.25 -3.67 -1.91
CA PRO A 682 2.91 -3.57 -2.47
C PRO A 682 1.92 -4.50 -1.74
N THR A 683 0.61 -4.24 -1.85
CA THR A 683 -0.41 -5.25 -1.51
C THR A 683 -0.53 -6.28 -2.62
N PHE A 684 -1.12 -7.45 -2.36
CA PHE A 684 -1.26 -8.47 -3.39
C PHE A 684 -2.14 -8.01 -4.55
N ARG A 685 -3.18 -7.21 -4.24
CA ARG A 685 -3.99 -6.50 -5.25
C ARG A 685 -3.14 -5.65 -6.19
N GLU A 686 -2.20 -4.88 -5.67
CA GLU A 686 -1.29 -4.06 -6.48
C GLU A 686 -0.37 -4.91 -7.35
N VAL A 687 0.05 -6.09 -6.86
CA VAL A 687 0.82 -7.05 -7.65
C VAL A 687 0.01 -7.59 -8.84
N ILE A 688 -1.24 -8.01 -8.63
CA ILE A 688 -2.13 -8.46 -9.72
C ILE A 688 -2.30 -7.33 -10.75
N LEU A 689 -2.65 -6.12 -10.30
CA LEU A 689 -2.91 -4.99 -11.19
C LEU A 689 -1.65 -4.56 -11.95
N MET A 690 -0.46 -4.59 -11.34
CA MET A 690 0.79 -4.30 -12.05
C MET A 690 1.00 -5.18 -13.29
N HIS A 691 0.73 -6.48 -13.17
CA HIS A 691 0.92 -7.40 -14.30
C HIS A 691 -0.23 -7.32 -15.30
N ALA A 692 -1.47 -7.24 -14.83
CA ALA A 692 -2.65 -7.15 -15.68
C ALA A 692 -2.67 -5.84 -16.50
N VAL A 693 -2.39 -4.72 -15.84
CA VAL A 693 -2.32 -3.41 -16.50
C VAL A 693 -1.11 -3.32 -17.44
N ALA A 694 0.03 -3.92 -17.10
CA ALA A 694 1.16 -4.00 -18.03
C ALA A 694 0.79 -4.75 -19.32
N ARG A 695 0.09 -5.90 -19.21
CA ARG A 695 -0.44 -6.63 -20.38
C ARG A 695 -1.34 -5.76 -21.25
N ILE A 696 -2.25 -5.01 -20.64
CA ILE A 696 -3.16 -4.10 -21.35
C ILE A 696 -2.37 -2.95 -22.00
N ALA A 697 -1.48 -2.30 -21.25
CA ALA A 697 -0.74 -1.12 -21.69
C ALA A 697 0.25 -1.42 -22.83
N TYR A 698 0.88 -2.59 -22.82
CA TYR A 698 1.86 -3.01 -23.83
C TYR A 698 1.29 -3.87 -24.96
N ARG A 699 -0.04 -3.99 -25.08
CA ARG A 699 -0.69 -4.77 -26.14
C ARG A 699 -0.08 -4.46 -27.52
N GLY A 700 0.37 -5.51 -28.20
CA GLY A 700 0.97 -5.44 -29.54
C GLY A 700 2.37 -4.82 -29.59
N ARG A 701 3.01 -4.56 -28.45
CA ARG A 701 4.31 -3.87 -28.35
C ARG A 701 5.32 -4.68 -27.54
N ILE A 702 4.94 -5.18 -26.36
CA ILE A 702 5.74 -6.11 -25.55
C ILE A 702 4.85 -7.31 -25.22
N ASP A 703 5.14 -8.45 -25.84
CA ASP A 703 4.26 -9.61 -25.76
C ASP A 703 4.44 -10.40 -24.46
N ASN A 704 5.57 -10.24 -23.78
CA ASN A 704 5.94 -11.09 -22.65
C ASN A 704 5.89 -10.32 -21.33
N ILE A 705 5.11 -10.85 -20.39
CA ILE A 705 4.95 -10.34 -19.03
C ILE A 705 5.42 -11.42 -18.07
N GLN A 706 6.50 -11.12 -17.33
CA GLN A 706 7.17 -12.05 -16.44
C GLN A 706 6.71 -11.88 -14.99
N GLY A 707 6.39 -13.00 -14.31
CA GLY A 707 6.17 -13.05 -12.86
C GLY A 707 7.43 -13.46 -12.09
N SER A 708 7.83 -12.69 -11.07
CA SER A 708 9.03 -12.98 -10.27
C SER A 708 8.74 -13.94 -9.10
N TRP A 709 8.81 -15.25 -9.35
CA TRP A 709 8.51 -16.28 -8.33
C TRP A 709 9.43 -16.21 -7.10
N VAL A 710 10.69 -15.78 -7.27
CA VAL A 710 11.64 -15.59 -6.15
C VAL A 710 11.21 -14.54 -5.12
N LYS A 711 10.31 -13.62 -5.51
CA LYS A 711 9.78 -12.58 -4.62
C LYS A 711 8.38 -12.89 -4.12
N LEU A 712 7.61 -13.58 -4.95
CA LEU A 712 6.16 -13.72 -4.77
C LEU A 712 5.73 -15.10 -4.29
N GLY A 713 6.57 -16.13 -4.44
CA GLY A 713 6.17 -17.51 -4.22
C GLY A 713 5.29 -18.05 -5.36
N PHE A 714 5.01 -19.35 -5.33
CA PHE A 714 4.31 -20.05 -6.42
C PHE A 714 2.80 -19.82 -6.45
N ASP A 715 2.17 -19.63 -5.29
CA ASP A 715 0.72 -19.39 -5.20
C ASP A 715 0.37 -18.04 -5.87
N SER A 716 1.14 -17.00 -5.56
CA SER A 716 1.06 -15.71 -6.26
C SER A 716 1.22 -15.84 -7.78
N ILE A 717 2.18 -16.64 -8.23
CA ILE A 717 2.48 -16.81 -9.66
C ILE A 717 1.34 -17.51 -10.38
N THR A 718 0.69 -18.49 -9.74
CA THR A 718 -0.49 -19.16 -10.27
C THR A 718 -1.63 -18.18 -10.56
N GLN A 719 -1.82 -17.19 -9.69
CA GLN A 719 -2.80 -16.11 -9.89
C GLN A 719 -2.35 -15.14 -10.99
N LEU A 720 -1.06 -14.80 -11.07
CA LEU A 720 -0.52 -13.92 -12.10
C LEU A 720 -0.60 -14.49 -13.51
N LEU A 721 -0.41 -15.81 -13.67
CA LEU A 721 -0.59 -16.48 -14.96
C LEU A 721 -2.02 -16.29 -15.47
N GLN A 722 -3.02 -16.27 -14.58
CA GLN A 722 -4.43 -15.99 -14.90
C GLN A 722 -4.76 -14.48 -14.96
N SER A 723 -3.75 -13.62 -14.89
CA SER A 723 -3.88 -12.14 -14.87
C SER A 723 -3.03 -11.48 -15.96
N GLY A 724 -2.73 -12.19 -17.05
CA GLY A 724 -2.01 -11.66 -18.20
C GLY A 724 -0.51 -11.98 -18.27
N ALA A 725 0.07 -12.59 -17.21
CA ALA A 725 1.45 -13.08 -17.24
C ALA A 725 1.58 -14.36 -18.09
N ASN A 726 2.71 -14.50 -18.76
CA ASN A 726 3.00 -15.66 -19.61
C ASN A 726 4.45 -16.17 -19.50
N ASP A 727 5.27 -15.59 -18.62
CA ASP A 727 6.65 -15.99 -18.43
C ASP A 727 6.99 -16.15 -16.94
N LEU A 728 7.66 -17.25 -16.61
CA LEU A 728 8.11 -17.58 -15.25
C LEU A 728 9.53 -17.07 -14.97
N GLY A 729 10.21 -16.51 -15.98
CA GLY A 729 11.60 -16.10 -15.86
C GLY A 729 12.56 -17.28 -15.76
N GLY A 730 13.57 -17.13 -14.90
CA GLY A 730 14.71 -18.05 -14.80
C GLY A 730 14.53 -19.19 -13.79
N THR A 731 15.23 -20.32 -14.01
CA THR A 731 15.43 -21.37 -12.98
C THR A 731 16.41 -20.96 -11.89
N LEU A 732 17.26 -19.96 -12.17
CA LEU A 732 18.14 -19.29 -11.23
C LEU A 732 19.02 -20.25 -10.41
N MET A 733 20.04 -20.85 -11.05
CA MET A 733 21.01 -21.75 -10.40
C MET A 733 21.95 -20.97 -9.42
N ASP A 734 21.42 -20.49 -8.30
CA ASP A 734 21.94 -19.52 -7.30
C ASP A 734 21.36 -18.09 -7.43
N GLU A 735 20.39 -17.70 -6.59
CA GLU A 735 19.88 -16.31 -6.48
C GLU A 735 20.24 -15.63 -5.14
N ASN A 736 21.07 -14.59 -5.18
CA ASN A 736 21.63 -13.94 -3.98
C ASN A 736 21.03 -12.55 -3.66
N ILE A 737 20.41 -11.86 -4.63
CA ILE A 737 19.95 -10.47 -4.43
C ILE A 737 18.66 -10.43 -3.59
N SER A 738 17.66 -11.23 -3.96
CA SER A 738 16.38 -11.27 -3.22
C SER A 738 16.56 -11.84 -1.80
N ARG A 739 17.43 -12.84 -1.63
CA ARG A 739 17.85 -13.33 -0.30
C ARG A 739 18.56 -12.24 0.50
N ALA A 740 19.47 -11.48 -0.13
CA ALA A 740 20.14 -10.37 0.54
C ALA A 740 19.18 -9.21 0.92
N ALA A 741 17.98 -9.17 0.35
CA ALA A 741 16.90 -8.26 0.73
C ALA A 741 16.00 -8.83 1.86
N GLY A 742 16.12 -10.12 2.18
CA GLY A 742 15.38 -10.83 3.23
C GLY A 742 14.24 -11.74 2.75
N ALA A 743 14.16 -12.07 1.45
CA ALA A 743 13.11 -12.96 0.95
C ALA A 743 13.34 -14.44 1.34
N ASP A 744 12.27 -15.13 1.74
CA ASP A 744 12.26 -16.54 2.19
C ASP A 744 12.15 -17.55 1.03
N HIS A 745 11.73 -17.12 -0.16
CA HIS A 745 11.52 -18.03 -1.30
C HIS A 745 12.83 -18.45 -1.99
N GLY A 746 12.84 -19.70 -2.49
CA GLY A 746 14.03 -20.51 -2.82
C GLY A 746 15.09 -19.91 -3.76
N THR A 747 16.29 -20.50 -3.72
CA THR A 747 17.48 -20.07 -4.47
C THR A 747 17.69 -20.78 -5.81
N GLU A 748 16.87 -21.78 -6.12
CA GLU A 748 16.85 -22.58 -7.34
C GLU A 748 15.48 -23.25 -7.48
N VAL A 749 14.97 -23.38 -8.69
CA VAL A 749 13.75 -24.16 -9.00
C VAL A 749 13.99 -25.11 -10.16
N THR A 750 13.34 -26.27 -10.08
CA THR A 750 13.40 -27.30 -11.12
C THR A 750 12.29 -27.10 -12.13
N VAL A 751 12.45 -27.72 -13.31
CA VAL A 751 11.40 -27.74 -14.34
C VAL A 751 10.11 -28.40 -13.82
N GLU A 752 10.24 -29.38 -12.92
CA GLU A 752 9.10 -30.06 -12.28
C GLU A 752 8.31 -29.14 -11.34
N ASP A 753 8.98 -28.18 -10.68
CA ASP A 753 8.29 -27.14 -9.91
C ASP A 753 7.41 -26.28 -10.83
N PHE A 754 7.94 -25.86 -11.99
CA PHE A 754 7.16 -25.10 -12.97
C PHE A 754 6.01 -25.91 -13.57
N HIS A 755 6.20 -27.21 -13.82
CA HIS A 755 5.11 -28.07 -14.27
C HIS A 755 3.94 -28.09 -13.27
N ARG A 756 4.23 -28.19 -11.96
CA ARG A 756 3.19 -28.19 -10.91
C ARG A 756 2.33 -26.93 -10.86
N ILE A 757 2.86 -25.80 -11.30
CA ILE A 757 2.14 -24.51 -11.34
C ILE A 757 1.36 -24.36 -12.65
N VAL A 758 1.93 -24.82 -13.77
CA VAL A 758 1.38 -24.59 -15.12
C VAL A 758 0.35 -25.65 -15.53
N GLU A 759 0.55 -26.91 -15.17
CA GLU A 759 -0.33 -28.03 -15.56
C GLU A 759 -1.78 -27.86 -15.06
N PRO A 760 -2.05 -27.45 -13.79
CA PRO A 760 -3.41 -27.23 -13.32
C PRO A 760 -4.18 -26.14 -14.08
N LEU A 761 -3.47 -25.21 -14.72
CA LEU A 761 -4.05 -24.15 -15.55
C LEU A 761 -4.36 -24.61 -16.98
N GLY A 762 -4.04 -25.86 -17.34
CA GLY A 762 -4.21 -26.40 -18.69
C GLY A 762 -3.30 -25.77 -19.74
N ARG A 763 -2.21 -25.11 -19.32
CA ARG A 763 -1.26 -24.41 -20.20
C ARG A 763 -0.04 -25.27 -20.50
N THR A 764 0.70 -24.90 -21.55
CA THR A 764 1.90 -25.64 -21.98
C THR A 764 3.16 -24.94 -21.50
N LEU A 765 3.94 -25.61 -20.65
CA LEU A 765 5.26 -25.12 -20.24
C LEU A 765 6.27 -25.21 -21.38
N VAL A 766 7.00 -24.13 -21.63
CA VAL A 766 7.92 -23.99 -22.77
C VAL A 766 9.25 -23.39 -22.33
N GLN A 767 10.35 -24.09 -22.58
CA GLN A 767 11.67 -23.45 -22.48
C GLN A 767 11.88 -22.48 -23.66
N ARG A 768 12.31 -21.26 -23.36
CA ARG A 768 12.69 -20.21 -24.31
C ARG A 768 14.18 -19.87 -24.22
N THR A 769 14.70 -19.20 -25.24
CA THR A 769 15.95 -18.42 -25.12
C THR A 769 15.65 -17.05 -24.49
N THR A 770 16.69 -16.29 -24.13
CA THR A 770 16.55 -14.92 -23.59
C THR A 770 15.74 -14.01 -24.50
N LEU A 771 15.93 -14.12 -25.82
CA LEU A 771 15.20 -13.35 -26.83
C LEU A 771 13.93 -14.06 -27.33
N TYR A 772 13.30 -14.89 -26.49
CA TYR A 772 12.03 -15.58 -26.76
C TYR A 772 11.99 -16.49 -27.99
N GLY A 773 13.17 -16.95 -28.45
CA GLY A 773 13.30 -18.02 -29.42
C GLY A 773 13.17 -19.41 -28.78
N ARG A 774 13.23 -20.47 -29.60
CA ARG A 774 13.32 -21.85 -29.12
C ARG A 774 14.79 -22.26 -28.97
N PRO A 775 15.21 -22.81 -27.81
CA PRO A 775 16.55 -23.36 -27.66
C PRO A 775 16.81 -24.44 -28.71
N LYS A 776 18.00 -24.44 -29.32
CA LYS A 776 18.42 -25.56 -30.18
C LYS A 776 18.83 -26.72 -29.28
N LEU A 777 18.13 -27.84 -29.37
CA LEU A 777 18.57 -29.11 -28.81
C LEU A 777 19.84 -29.56 -29.53
N SER A 778 21.01 -29.11 -29.07
CA SER A 778 22.30 -29.62 -29.57
C SER A 778 23.24 -29.91 -28.40
N SER A 779 23.69 -31.16 -28.34
CA SER A 779 24.69 -31.75 -27.45
C SER A 779 25.83 -30.78 -27.09
N LEU A 780 25.85 -30.28 -25.86
CA LEU A 780 27.04 -29.61 -25.32
C LEU A 780 28.12 -30.65 -25.00
N PRO A 781 29.40 -30.41 -25.32
CA PRO A 781 30.48 -31.35 -25.00
C PRO A 781 30.71 -31.37 -23.48
N LEU A 782 30.52 -32.53 -22.87
CA LEU A 782 30.91 -32.80 -21.50
C LEU A 782 32.39 -33.18 -21.47
N GLU A 783 33.26 -32.30 -20.98
CA GLU A 783 34.37 -32.70 -20.09
C GLU A 783 34.80 -31.52 -19.19
N PRO A 784 34.57 -31.60 -17.86
CA PRO A 784 35.07 -30.61 -16.92
C PRO A 784 36.56 -30.84 -16.63
N THR A 785 37.43 -29.90 -17.02
CA THR A 785 38.83 -29.91 -16.57
C THR A 785 38.91 -29.50 -15.10
N ARG A 786 38.96 -30.49 -14.20
CA ARG A 786 39.20 -30.30 -12.76
C ARG A 786 40.46 -29.48 -12.48
N ARG A 787 40.32 -28.41 -11.67
CA ARG A 787 41.24 -28.05 -10.57
C ARG A 787 40.52 -27.13 -9.59
N SER A 788 40.00 -27.71 -8.50
CA SER A 788 39.51 -26.94 -7.36
C SER A 788 40.64 -26.11 -6.76
N ARG A 789 40.44 -24.79 -6.66
CA ARG A 789 41.22 -23.93 -5.76
C ARG A 789 40.29 -23.26 -4.77
N ILE A 790 40.72 -23.35 -3.51
CA ILE A 790 40.08 -22.79 -2.33
C ILE A 790 40.21 -21.26 -2.40
N SER A 791 39.10 -20.55 -2.17
CA SER A 791 39.03 -19.10 -2.01
C SER A 791 39.93 -18.63 -0.87
N ILE A 792 40.87 -17.73 -1.17
CA ILE A 792 41.79 -17.12 -0.21
C ILE A 792 41.14 -15.83 0.33
N PRO A 793 41.01 -15.63 1.66
CA PRO A 793 40.56 -14.36 2.21
C PRO A 793 41.56 -13.25 1.90
N VAL A 794 41.07 -12.09 1.47
CA VAL A 794 41.88 -10.89 1.25
C VAL A 794 42.42 -10.42 2.60
N ALA A 795 43.69 -10.72 2.86
CA ALA A 795 44.42 -10.25 4.04
C ALA A 795 44.99 -8.85 3.78
N GLY A 796 44.68 -7.91 4.68
CA GLY A 796 45.30 -6.59 4.76
C GLY A 796 44.73 -5.82 5.96
N ALA A 797 45.51 -5.77 7.04
CA ALA A 797 45.17 -5.25 8.37
C ALA A 797 44.88 -3.75 8.42
#